data_AF-A0A813IEX9-F1
#
_entry.id   AF-A0A813IEX9-F1
#
_cell.length_a   1.000
_cell.length_b   1.000
_cell.length_c   1.000
_cell.angle_alpha   90.00
_cell.angle_beta   90.00
_cell.angle_gamma   90.00
#
_symmetry.space_group_name_H-M   'P 1'
#
loop_
_entity.id
_entity.type
_entity.pdbx_description
1 polymer ?
#
loop_
_entity_poly.entity_id
_entity_poly.type
_entity_poly.pdbx_seq_one_letter_code
_entity_poly.pdbx_strand_id
1 'polypeptide(L)'
;ACKLIPGPHVLEVKPENIGNYCCGSFDLIERDVAAVLSPGLANEALALLRSLGLPEAFQMREELVNYKKVLLHVHQQSSEMEVSLNQLTAFFRDDRERCAGGFSKPTARLGELSDVRTQCKGRCKATYDARLLGKHICNLPRHPSKPRPSGLEGLPQSLGTWAIGAAALKGTEATTPTTPATQLIGAAALKGTEITFNTDHSNNKNHSNDNNNNNKNSSKKSNHSNDNEHNSRTCDGGKLKVAPTTSTTAAISEATPIELAPIHATPIDVTATQAQPADITHPTTSSATAETDLANECSRPLQYLQGQSESVHAKVVREISSQAWPEHVREFLRLVVVSRGGDKALRMRDELRRAIEALAATLAQAEARLAQAETSTCPREAALAIEAEAEVQSQNNNNNLSLIPLTEKGASPPKESPQEDAEADAADGTQRRRLLMAAAMLRQRRTNLLTGCMPPLRESLHWMRAIEEVASSGGSRLFVAGDGRGVPATRYGARPEAPPAMCTPSGFQGGAGPEDLRFKRVLLQYGQQMRHSLATHGWPEHLVSRLGASEDSSASASASAHAKVKTCRDCQRGFSALWVHGGVCVECQETARSEGRCPFGVNCKASWFCKHALRCFICDAHACDECRFSRGDGEHVLNCVASQRPTRIALDFDRTIAMTRTGAAPEFGKHGVDTELLSLLCLHGPRCVIVTRNSHREEIRAFLAAHGSPADVPVHVVKRPASKAEHVLAGLSTEDGEERVLFVDDSIAELVDPALAADERVHRILFVRGLL
;
A
#
# COMPACT_ATOMS: atom_id res chain seq x y z
N ALA A 1 -21.40 42.74 -4.42
CA ALA A 1 -21.83 41.39 -4.85
C ALA A 1 -20.96 40.25 -4.29
N CYS A 2 -19.63 40.40 -4.11
CA CYS A 2 -18.72 39.34 -3.64
C CYS A 2 -18.81 38.91 -2.14
N LYS A 3 -19.91 39.16 -1.42
CA LYS A 3 -20.10 38.65 -0.04
C LYS A 3 -20.78 37.27 0.03
N LEU A 4 -21.03 36.63 -1.12
CA LEU A 4 -21.86 35.43 -1.21
C LEU A 4 -21.11 34.10 -1.08
N ILE A 5 -19.78 34.06 -1.27
CA ILE A 5 -18.99 32.83 -1.15
C ILE A 5 -18.13 32.90 0.12
N PRO A 6 -18.34 32.02 1.11
CA PRO A 6 -17.48 31.95 2.30
C PRO A 6 -16.05 31.54 1.94
N GLY A 7 -15.05 32.21 2.53
CA GLY A 7 -13.63 31.85 2.44
C GLY A 7 -12.71 32.94 1.84
N PRO A 8 -11.42 32.63 1.62
CA PRO A 8 -10.45 33.54 1.02
C PRO A 8 -10.83 33.92 -0.42
N HIS A 9 -10.60 35.17 -0.80
CA HIS A 9 -10.93 35.66 -2.14
C HIS A 9 -9.98 35.05 -3.19
N VAL A 10 -10.51 34.57 -4.32
CA VAL A 10 -9.68 33.93 -5.38
C VAL A 10 -8.70 34.88 -6.04
N LEU A 11 -8.96 36.19 -6.02
CA LEU A 11 -8.01 37.20 -6.50
C LEU A 11 -6.79 37.39 -5.59
N GLU A 12 -6.81 36.85 -4.38
CA GLU A 12 -5.70 36.93 -3.42
C GLU A 12 -4.79 35.70 -3.47
N VAL A 13 -4.99 34.82 -4.45
CA VAL A 13 -4.23 33.57 -4.56
C VAL A 13 -2.75 33.85 -4.78
N LYS A 14 -1.94 33.31 -3.88
CA LYS A 14 -0.48 33.38 -3.87
C LYS A 14 0.12 32.01 -3.56
N PRO A 15 1.40 31.77 -3.87
CA PRO A 15 2.06 30.51 -3.53
C PRO A 15 1.99 30.15 -2.04
N GLU A 16 1.92 31.14 -1.15
CA GLU A 16 1.94 30.98 0.31
C GLU A 16 0.56 30.60 0.87
N ASN A 17 -0.53 31.14 0.29
CA ASN A 17 -1.89 30.93 0.80
C ASN A 17 -2.71 29.93 -0.03
N ILE A 18 -2.17 29.37 -1.10
CA ILE A 18 -2.87 28.43 -2.01
C ILE A 18 -3.49 27.22 -1.28
N GLY A 19 -2.93 26.82 -0.14
CA GLY A 19 -3.47 25.74 0.70
C GLY A 19 -4.79 26.06 1.39
N ASN A 20 -5.14 27.34 1.52
CA ASN A 20 -6.35 27.81 2.22
C ASN A 20 -7.61 27.71 1.36
N TYR A 21 -7.49 27.37 0.07
CA TYR A 21 -8.60 27.28 -0.86
C TYR A 21 -9.11 25.83 -0.98
N CYS A 22 -10.43 25.63 -0.90
CA CYS A 22 -11.05 24.36 -1.28
C CYS A 22 -10.70 24.03 -2.73
N CYS A 23 -10.43 22.76 -3.02
CA CYS A 23 -10.00 22.31 -4.33
C CYS A 23 -10.47 20.88 -4.62
N GLY A 24 -10.36 20.46 -5.88
CA GLY A 24 -10.43 19.05 -6.24
C GLY A 24 -11.66 18.63 -7.03
N SER A 25 -12.57 19.54 -7.35
CA SER A 25 -13.70 19.32 -8.26
C SER A 25 -13.85 20.49 -9.23
N PHE A 26 -14.34 20.18 -10.44
CA PHE A 26 -14.76 21.17 -11.43
C PHE A 26 -15.97 21.98 -10.96
N ASP A 27 -16.86 21.41 -10.14
CA ASP A 27 -18.05 22.10 -9.61
C ASP A 27 -17.68 23.34 -8.79
N LEU A 28 -16.51 23.33 -8.13
CA LEU A 28 -15.99 24.49 -7.40
C LEU A 28 -15.62 25.64 -8.35
N ILE A 29 -15.18 25.32 -9.56
CA ILE A 29 -14.91 26.31 -10.62
C ILE A 29 -16.24 26.85 -11.14
N GLU A 30 -17.20 25.97 -11.45
CA GLU A 30 -18.54 26.36 -11.92
C GLU A 30 -19.21 27.33 -10.95
N ARG A 31 -19.20 26.99 -9.66
CA ARG A 31 -19.73 27.83 -8.58
C ARG A 31 -19.10 29.22 -8.56
N ASP A 32 -17.77 29.28 -8.57
CA ASP A 32 -17.06 30.56 -8.46
C ASP A 32 -17.24 31.43 -9.72
N VAL A 33 -17.23 30.81 -10.91
CA VAL A 33 -17.46 31.49 -12.19
C VAL A 33 -18.88 32.05 -12.28
N ALA A 34 -19.89 31.23 -11.95
CA ALA A 34 -21.29 31.64 -11.98
C ALA A 34 -21.64 32.73 -10.94
N ALA A 35 -20.92 32.77 -9.82
CA ALA A 35 -21.16 33.76 -8.77
C ALA A 35 -20.55 35.15 -9.09
N VAL A 36 -19.55 35.22 -9.96
CA VAL A 36 -18.80 36.46 -10.21
C VAL A 36 -19.08 37.06 -11.60
N LEU A 37 -19.24 36.23 -12.63
CA LEU A 37 -19.46 36.68 -14.00
C LEU A 37 -20.95 36.84 -14.31
N SER A 38 -21.27 37.64 -15.33
CA SER A 38 -22.65 37.69 -15.85
C SER A 38 -23.05 36.32 -16.42
N PRO A 39 -24.34 35.94 -16.42
CA PRO A 39 -24.76 34.60 -16.86
C PRO A 39 -24.26 34.21 -18.26
N GLY A 40 -24.29 35.14 -19.22
CA GLY A 40 -23.79 34.88 -20.58
C GLY A 40 -22.29 34.59 -20.60
N LEU A 41 -21.50 35.43 -19.93
CA LEU A 41 -20.04 35.28 -19.87
C LEU A 41 -19.62 34.06 -19.04
N ALA A 42 -20.35 33.74 -17.97
CA ALA A 42 -20.15 32.53 -17.18
C ALA A 42 -20.36 31.27 -18.04
N ASN A 43 -21.44 31.23 -18.84
CA ASN A 43 -21.73 30.12 -19.73
C ASN A 43 -20.67 29.95 -20.82
N GLU A 44 -20.22 31.04 -21.45
CA GLU A 44 -19.12 31.03 -22.42
C GLU A 44 -17.81 30.52 -21.79
N ALA A 45 -17.46 31.04 -20.61
CA ALA A 45 -16.25 30.63 -19.90
C ALA A 45 -16.27 29.15 -19.50
N LEU A 46 -17.39 28.66 -18.95
CA LEU A 46 -17.53 27.26 -18.59
C LEU A 46 -17.58 26.35 -19.82
N ALA A 47 -18.21 26.76 -20.91
CA ALA A 47 -18.20 26.02 -22.18
C ALA A 47 -16.77 25.91 -22.74
N LEU A 48 -15.98 26.98 -22.68
CA LEU A 48 -14.56 26.95 -23.04
C LEU A 48 -13.78 25.97 -22.15
N LEU A 49 -13.91 26.05 -20.82
CA LEU A 49 -13.18 25.15 -19.92
C LEU A 49 -13.54 23.67 -20.12
N ARG A 50 -14.81 23.37 -20.42
CA ARG A 50 -15.25 22.01 -20.76
C ARG A 50 -14.68 21.56 -22.11
N SER A 51 -14.72 22.39 -23.14
CA SER A 51 -14.16 22.03 -24.47
C SER A 51 -12.64 21.86 -24.46
N LEU A 52 -11.96 22.43 -23.47
CA LEU A 52 -10.53 22.26 -23.23
C LEU A 52 -10.18 21.03 -22.38
N GLY A 53 -11.17 20.26 -21.92
CA GLY A 53 -10.95 19.01 -21.20
C GLY A 53 -10.64 19.18 -19.71
N LEU A 54 -11.06 20.29 -19.09
CA LEU A 54 -10.79 20.56 -17.67
C LEU A 54 -11.53 19.60 -16.71
N PRO A 55 -12.82 19.26 -16.91
CA PRO A 55 -13.50 18.23 -16.10
C PRO A 55 -12.78 16.87 -16.13
N GLU A 56 -12.37 16.43 -17.31
CA GLU A 56 -11.66 15.19 -17.58
C GLU A 56 -10.31 15.17 -16.85
N ALA A 57 -9.63 16.32 -16.75
CA ALA A 57 -8.41 16.44 -15.97
C ALA A 57 -8.66 16.23 -14.46
N PHE A 58 -9.79 16.68 -13.91
CA PHE A 58 -10.17 16.40 -12.52
C PHE A 58 -10.49 14.91 -12.31
N GLN A 59 -11.23 14.30 -13.23
CA GLN A 59 -11.53 12.86 -13.20
C GLN A 59 -10.24 12.02 -13.25
N MET A 60 -9.34 12.32 -14.19
CA MET A 60 -8.03 11.67 -14.28
C MET A 60 -7.22 11.82 -12.99
N ARG A 61 -7.24 13.02 -12.39
CA ARG A 61 -6.55 13.26 -11.11
C ARG A 61 -7.08 12.34 -10.02
N GLU A 62 -8.40 12.16 -9.94
CA GLU A 62 -9.03 11.28 -8.95
C GLU A 62 -8.62 9.82 -9.17
N GLU A 63 -8.68 9.33 -10.40
CA GLU A 63 -8.22 7.99 -10.78
C GLU A 63 -6.76 7.76 -10.41
N LEU A 64 -5.85 8.71 -10.70
CA LEU A 64 -4.45 8.60 -10.32
C LEU A 64 -4.22 8.59 -8.81
N VAL A 65 -5.03 9.33 -8.05
CA VAL A 65 -4.96 9.32 -6.60
C VAL A 65 -5.32 7.93 -6.09
N ASN A 66 -6.41 7.34 -6.59
CA ASN A 66 -6.86 6.01 -6.20
C ASN A 66 -5.88 4.93 -6.64
N TYR A 67 -5.42 4.97 -7.89
CA TYR A 67 -4.41 4.07 -8.42
C TYR A 67 -3.11 4.08 -7.59
N LYS A 68 -2.61 5.26 -7.20
CA LYS A 68 -1.44 5.40 -6.31
C LYS A 68 -1.68 4.75 -4.95
N LYS A 69 -2.89 4.84 -4.39
CA LYS A 69 -3.24 4.17 -3.13
C LYS A 69 -3.26 2.65 -3.31
N VAL A 70 -3.86 2.13 -4.39
CA VAL A 70 -3.81 0.69 -4.72
C VAL A 70 -2.36 0.20 -4.81
N LEU A 71 -1.51 0.91 -5.56
CA LEU A 71 -0.10 0.55 -5.69
C LEU A 71 0.69 0.61 -4.38
N LEU A 72 0.26 1.39 -3.39
CA LEU A 72 0.84 1.31 -2.05
C LEU A 72 0.61 -0.07 -1.43
N HIS A 73 -0.61 -0.60 -1.52
CA HIS A 73 -0.92 -1.93 -0.99
C HIS A 73 -0.19 -3.03 -1.75
N VAL A 74 -0.18 -2.97 -3.09
CA VAL A 74 0.57 -3.94 -3.92
C VAL A 74 2.07 -3.93 -3.59
N HIS A 75 2.65 -2.75 -3.40
CA HIS A 75 4.05 -2.62 -3.00
C HIS A 75 4.32 -3.13 -1.57
N GLN A 76 3.42 -2.86 -0.61
CA GLN A 76 3.52 -3.38 0.76
C GLN A 76 3.49 -4.91 0.77
N GLN A 77 2.55 -5.52 0.06
CA GLN A 77 2.47 -6.98 -0.10
C GLN A 77 3.76 -7.55 -0.71
N SER A 78 4.26 -6.92 -1.78
CA SER A 78 5.52 -7.33 -2.42
C SER A 78 6.72 -7.22 -1.47
N SER A 79 6.76 -6.17 -0.65
CA SER A 79 7.81 -5.98 0.36
C SER A 79 7.75 -7.04 1.45
N GLU A 80 6.55 -7.38 1.94
CA GLU A 80 6.38 -8.43 2.94
C GLU A 80 6.79 -9.82 2.42
N MET A 81 6.44 -10.12 1.16
CA MET A 81 6.87 -11.34 0.49
C MET A 81 8.40 -11.39 0.32
N GLU A 82 9.03 -10.29 -0.11
CA GLU A 82 10.49 -10.23 -0.28
C GLU A 82 11.22 -10.53 1.02
N VAL A 83 10.76 -9.95 2.14
CA VAL A 83 11.44 -10.21 3.41
C VAL A 83 11.17 -11.63 3.92
N SER A 84 9.97 -12.16 3.73
CA SER A 84 9.67 -13.56 4.07
C SER A 84 10.54 -14.54 3.25
N LEU A 85 10.73 -14.27 1.96
CA LEU A 85 11.64 -15.04 1.10
C LEU A 85 13.11 -14.87 1.51
N ASN A 86 13.50 -13.68 1.97
CA ASN A 86 14.82 -13.43 2.53
C ASN A 86 15.06 -14.21 3.83
N GLN A 87 14.06 -14.30 4.71
CA GLN A 87 14.12 -15.15 5.91
C GLN A 87 14.33 -16.62 5.53
N LEU A 88 13.54 -17.15 4.59
CA LEU A 88 13.70 -18.54 4.13
C LEU A 88 15.06 -18.79 3.50
N THR A 89 15.53 -17.89 2.64
CA THR A 89 16.86 -18.00 2.01
C THR A 89 17.98 -17.98 3.06
N ALA A 90 17.84 -17.15 4.11
CA ALA A 90 18.80 -17.12 5.22
C ALA A 90 18.71 -18.37 6.11
N PHE A 91 17.50 -18.89 6.34
CA PHE A 91 17.26 -20.11 7.10
C PHE A 91 17.90 -21.33 6.45
N PHE A 92 17.68 -21.52 5.15
CA PHE A 92 18.19 -22.66 4.38
C PHE A 92 19.55 -22.40 3.72
N ARG A 93 20.33 -21.43 4.21
CA ARG A 93 21.60 -21.02 3.57
C ARG A 93 22.64 -22.14 3.47
N ASP A 94 22.69 -22.98 4.50
CA ASP A 94 23.67 -24.08 4.62
C ASP A 94 23.15 -25.39 4.01
N ASP A 95 22.00 -25.33 3.35
CA ASP A 95 21.46 -26.41 2.53
C ASP A 95 22.30 -26.53 1.25
N ARG A 96 23.48 -27.13 1.38
CA ARG A 96 24.45 -27.31 0.31
C ARG A 96 24.88 -28.77 0.23
N GLU A 97 24.94 -29.29 -0.98
CA GLU A 97 25.50 -30.59 -1.28
C GLU A 97 27.02 -30.47 -1.42
N ARG A 98 27.78 -31.32 -0.73
CA ARG A 98 29.22 -31.44 -0.94
C ARG A 98 29.47 -32.28 -2.19
N CYS A 99 30.11 -31.69 -3.20
CA CYS A 99 30.57 -32.40 -4.38
C CYS A 99 31.91 -33.10 -4.11
N ALA A 100 32.25 -34.11 -4.91
CA ALA A 100 33.46 -34.93 -4.75
C ALA A 100 34.79 -34.14 -4.77
N GLY A 101 34.79 -32.89 -5.25
CA GLY A 101 35.95 -31.99 -5.25
C GLY A 101 35.99 -30.94 -4.12
N GLY A 102 35.23 -31.11 -3.03
CA GLY A 102 35.19 -30.15 -1.92
C GLY A 102 34.40 -28.86 -2.19
N PHE A 103 33.86 -28.71 -3.40
CA PHE A 103 32.94 -27.61 -3.73
C PHE A 103 31.55 -27.87 -3.15
N SER A 104 30.91 -26.81 -2.66
CA SER A 104 29.54 -26.86 -2.16
C SER A 104 28.58 -26.33 -3.23
N LYS A 105 27.69 -27.18 -3.73
CA LYS A 105 26.64 -26.77 -4.67
C LYS A 105 25.36 -26.42 -3.88
N PRO A 106 24.66 -25.31 -4.22
CA PRO A 106 23.35 -25.06 -3.66
C PRO A 106 22.40 -26.23 -3.96
N THR A 107 21.63 -26.69 -2.99
CA THR A 107 20.55 -27.65 -3.25
C THR A 107 19.52 -27.05 -4.21
N ALA A 108 18.67 -27.90 -4.78
CA ALA A 108 17.54 -27.44 -5.60
C ALA A 108 16.66 -26.41 -4.86
N ARG A 109 16.40 -26.66 -3.56
CA ARG A 109 15.65 -25.75 -2.68
C ARG A 109 16.31 -24.39 -2.55
N LEU A 110 17.62 -24.34 -2.27
CA LEU A 110 18.33 -23.07 -2.11
C LEU A 110 18.42 -22.30 -3.43
N GLY A 111 18.59 -23.00 -4.55
CA GLY A 111 18.53 -22.41 -5.90
C GLY A 111 17.19 -21.75 -6.17
N GLU A 112 16.09 -22.47 -5.95
CA GLU A 112 14.73 -21.95 -6.15
C GLU A 112 14.43 -20.75 -5.24
N LEU A 113 14.74 -20.84 -3.94
CA LEU A 113 14.56 -19.73 -2.99
C LEU A 113 15.33 -18.48 -3.42
N SER A 114 16.58 -18.65 -3.86
CA SER A 114 17.42 -17.54 -4.34
C SER A 114 16.84 -16.88 -5.59
N ASP A 115 16.37 -17.68 -6.56
CA ASP A 115 15.77 -17.18 -7.79
C ASP A 115 14.46 -16.43 -7.50
N VAL A 116 13.55 -17.05 -6.76
CA VAL A 116 12.24 -16.50 -6.39
C VAL A 116 12.37 -15.24 -5.55
N ARG A 117 13.29 -15.22 -4.57
CA ARG A 117 13.59 -14.01 -3.80
C ARG A 117 14.08 -12.88 -4.71
N THR A 118 14.99 -13.18 -5.64
CA THR A 118 15.56 -12.17 -6.53
C THR A 118 14.49 -11.62 -7.49
N GLN A 119 13.60 -12.47 -8.00
CA GLN A 119 12.45 -12.06 -8.79
C GLN A 119 11.48 -11.20 -7.96
N CYS A 120 11.13 -11.64 -6.76
CA CYS A 120 10.28 -10.86 -5.84
C CYS A 120 10.88 -9.48 -5.51
N LYS A 121 12.21 -9.39 -5.38
CA LYS A 121 12.92 -8.11 -5.22
C LYS A 121 12.76 -7.21 -6.45
N GLY A 122 12.85 -7.75 -7.66
CA GLY A 122 12.57 -7.03 -8.90
C GLY A 122 11.14 -6.51 -8.93
N ARG A 123 10.17 -7.38 -8.62
CA ARG A 123 8.75 -7.04 -8.50
C ARG A 123 8.50 -5.91 -7.50
N CYS A 124 9.08 -6.01 -6.31
CA CYS A 124 8.98 -5.00 -5.26
C CYS A 124 9.51 -3.64 -5.74
N LYS A 125 10.58 -3.64 -6.54
CA LYS A 125 11.14 -2.42 -7.12
C LYS A 125 10.24 -1.81 -8.18
N ALA A 126 9.66 -2.61 -9.06
CA ALA A 126 8.75 -2.13 -10.09
C ALA A 126 7.45 -1.54 -9.50
N THR A 127 6.84 -2.23 -8.54
CA THR A 127 5.65 -1.72 -7.82
C THR A 127 5.95 -0.45 -7.02
N TYR A 128 7.15 -0.35 -6.42
CA TYR A 128 7.60 0.87 -5.76
C TYR A 128 7.73 2.04 -6.74
N ASP A 129 8.36 1.83 -7.89
CA ASP A 129 8.57 2.87 -8.90
C ASP A 129 7.23 3.35 -9.48
N ALA A 130 6.30 2.44 -9.80
CA ALA A 130 4.95 2.79 -10.24
C ALA A 130 4.21 3.65 -9.19
N ARG A 131 4.28 3.26 -7.91
CA ARG A 131 3.68 4.02 -6.81
C ARG A 131 4.33 5.39 -6.66
N LEU A 132 5.67 5.44 -6.70
CA LEU A 132 6.44 6.67 -6.52
C LEU A 132 6.15 7.65 -7.66
N LEU A 133 6.01 7.16 -8.88
CA LEU A 133 5.60 7.93 -10.05
C LEU A 133 4.21 8.54 -9.85
N GLY A 134 3.21 7.71 -9.52
CA GLY A 134 1.87 8.19 -9.17
C GLY A 134 1.87 9.20 -8.03
N LYS A 135 2.71 8.99 -7.01
CA LYS A 135 2.90 9.93 -5.89
C LYS A 135 3.49 11.25 -6.35
N HIS A 136 4.53 11.26 -7.18
CA HIS A 136 5.13 12.50 -7.67
C HIS A 136 4.15 13.29 -8.54
N ILE A 137 3.39 12.63 -9.42
CA ILE A 137 2.34 13.27 -10.21
C ILE A 137 1.28 13.89 -9.29
N CYS A 138 0.73 13.10 -8.34
CA CYS A 138 -0.25 13.58 -7.38
C CYS A 138 0.26 14.73 -6.48
N ASN A 139 1.57 14.79 -6.25
CA ASN A 139 2.22 15.79 -5.39
C ASN A 139 2.73 17.01 -6.16
N LEU A 140 2.37 17.19 -7.43
CA LEU A 140 2.59 18.46 -8.11
C LEU A 140 2.08 19.62 -7.25
N PRO A 141 2.85 20.71 -7.14
CA PRO A 141 2.42 21.85 -6.35
C PRO A 141 1.16 22.45 -6.96
N ARG A 142 0.23 22.94 -6.12
CA ARG A 142 -1.01 23.54 -6.61
C ARG A 142 -0.75 24.84 -7.38
N HIS A 143 0.19 25.65 -6.89
CA HIS A 143 0.59 26.88 -7.57
C HIS A 143 1.67 26.58 -8.63
N PRO A 144 1.53 27.07 -9.88
CA PRO A 144 2.43 26.74 -10.99
C PRO A 144 3.85 27.31 -10.84
N SER A 145 4.06 28.36 -10.04
CA SER A 145 5.41 28.92 -9.80
C SER A 145 6.33 28.03 -8.95
N LYS A 146 5.78 27.03 -8.25
CA LYS A 146 6.59 26.13 -7.43
C LYS A 146 7.23 25.07 -8.33
N PRO A 147 8.48 24.64 -8.04
CA PRO A 147 9.21 23.74 -8.90
C PRO A 147 8.53 22.38 -9.01
N ARG A 148 8.73 21.74 -10.17
CA ARG A 148 8.32 20.36 -10.42
C ARG A 148 9.14 19.41 -9.54
N PRO A 149 8.57 18.27 -9.10
CA PRO A 149 9.35 17.25 -8.40
C PRO A 149 10.47 16.70 -9.29
N SER A 150 11.72 16.68 -8.78
CA SER A 150 12.91 16.20 -9.50
C SER A 150 12.79 14.75 -10.01
N GLY A 151 12.02 13.92 -9.31
CA GLY A 151 11.74 12.55 -9.74
C GLY A 151 11.03 12.47 -11.11
N LEU A 152 10.21 13.46 -11.47
CA LEU A 152 9.55 13.53 -12.78
C LEU A 152 10.45 14.16 -13.86
N GLU A 153 11.36 15.03 -13.46
CA GLU A 153 12.32 15.68 -14.38
C GLU A 153 13.33 14.68 -14.94
N GLY A 154 13.78 13.73 -14.12
CA GLY A 154 14.78 12.74 -14.51
C GLY A 154 14.24 11.47 -15.18
N LEU A 155 12.99 11.44 -15.66
CA LEU A 155 12.42 10.25 -16.31
C LEU A 155 13.06 9.97 -17.68
N PRO A 156 13.29 8.69 -18.06
CA PRO A 156 13.05 7.45 -17.29
C PRO A 156 14.16 7.10 -16.28
N GLN A 157 15.30 7.81 -16.27
CA GLN A 157 16.49 7.47 -15.50
C GLN A 157 16.29 7.51 -13.98
N SER A 158 15.30 8.24 -13.50
CA SER A 158 14.91 8.31 -12.09
C SER A 158 14.21 7.03 -11.60
N LEU A 159 13.73 6.16 -12.50
CA LEU A 159 13.16 4.87 -12.15
C LEU A 159 14.29 3.90 -11.78
N GLY A 160 14.17 3.20 -10.66
CA GLY A 160 15.22 2.23 -10.31
C GLY A 160 15.11 0.93 -11.10
N THR A 161 13.95 0.60 -11.68
CA THR A 161 13.81 -0.45 -12.71
C THR A 161 14.60 -0.14 -13.97
N TRP A 162 14.69 1.13 -14.37
CA TRP A 162 15.59 1.57 -15.44
C TRP A 162 17.05 1.28 -15.10
N ALA A 163 17.46 1.56 -13.86
CA ALA A 163 18.82 1.24 -13.39
C ALA A 163 19.11 -0.27 -13.40
N ILE A 164 18.12 -1.14 -13.16
CA ILE A 164 18.27 -2.59 -13.27
C ILE A 164 18.53 -2.99 -14.73
N GLY A 165 17.75 -2.45 -15.68
CA GLY A 165 17.97 -2.67 -17.12
C GLY A 165 19.34 -2.16 -17.60
N ALA A 166 19.74 -0.96 -17.17
CA ALA A 166 21.04 -0.38 -17.48
C ALA A 166 22.22 -1.12 -16.83
N ALA A 167 22.04 -1.72 -15.66
CA ALA A 167 23.08 -2.54 -15.04
C ALA A 167 23.27 -3.88 -15.76
N ALA A 168 22.21 -4.44 -16.36
CA ALA A 168 22.29 -5.66 -17.15
C ALA A 168 23.24 -5.53 -18.35
N LEU A 169 23.24 -4.36 -18.99
CA LEU A 169 24.16 -3.98 -20.08
C LEU A 169 25.64 -4.11 -19.74
N LYS A 170 26.06 -3.51 -18.63
CA LYS A 170 27.50 -3.41 -18.29
C LYS A 170 28.19 -4.75 -18.08
N GLY A 171 27.42 -5.82 -17.82
CA GLY A 171 27.98 -7.16 -17.61
C GLY A 171 28.28 -7.95 -18.88
N THR A 172 27.71 -7.57 -20.02
CA THR A 172 27.92 -8.32 -21.29
C THR A 172 29.17 -7.86 -22.02
N GLU A 173 29.57 -6.60 -21.86
CA GLU A 173 30.73 -6.01 -22.54
C GLU A 173 32.08 -6.40 -21.91
N ALA A 174 32.10 -6.75 -20.62
CA ALA A 174 33.34 -7.03 -19.90
C ALA A 174 33.92 -8.45 -20.10
N THR A 175 33.28 -9.30 -20.91
CA THR A 175 33.63 -10.72 -21.05
C THR A 175 34.30 -11.11 -22.37
N THR A 176 34.60 -10.18 -23.28
CA THR A 176 35.42 -10.49 -24.47
C THR A 176 36.89 -10.61 -24.06
N PRO A 177 37.51 -11.81 -24.15
CA PRO A 177 38.85 -12.09 -23.61
C PRO A 177 39.97 -11.62 -24.53
N THR A 178 39.81 -10.50 -25.23
CA THR A 178 40.84 -9.97 -26.14
C THR A 178 41.97 -9.22 -25.43
N THR A 179 41.91 -9.07 -24.10
CA THR A 179 42.97 -8.41 -23.31
C THR A 179 43.72 -9.44 -22.46
N PRO A 180 45.06 -9.54 -22.56
CA PRO A 180 45.85 -10.51 -21.79
C PRO A 180 45.63 -10.36 -20.28
N ALA A 181 45.52 -11.52 -19.59
CA ALA A 181 45.08 -11.66 -18.20
C ALA A 181 45.84 -10.78 -17.18
N THR A 182 47.06 -10.36 -17.52
CA THR A 182 47.92 -9.50 -16.71
C THR A 182 47.34 -8.10 -16.44
N GLN A 183 46.40 -7.60 -17.25
CA GLN A 183 45.75 -6.29 -17.02
C GLN A 183 44.42 -6.35 -16.23
N LEU A 184 43.81 -7.53 -16.06
CA LEU A 184 42.53 -7.70 -15.35
C LEU A 184 42.70 -7.79 -13.82
N ILE A 185 43.90 -8.12 -13.34
CA ILE A 185 44.21 -8.28 -11.91
C ILE A 185 44.17 -6.92 -11.18
N GLY A 186 44.44 -5.80 -11.87
CA GLY A 186 44.36 -4.45 -11.30
C GLY A 186 42.94 -3.88 -11.14
N ALA A 187 41.96 -4.38 -11.90
CA ALA A 187 40.60 -3.83 -11.92
C ALA A 187 39.62 -4.59 -11.00
N ALA A 188 39.88 -5.86 -10.69
CA ALA A 188 39.02 -6.69 -9.83
C ALA A 188 39.15 -6.39 -8.32
N ALA A 189 40.13 -5.57 -7.92
CA ALA A 189 40.32 -5.11 -6.53
C ALA A 189 39.48 -3.86 -6.16
N LEU A 190 38.64 -3.37 -7.08
CA LEU A 190 37.69 -2.29 -6.79
C LEU A 190 36.43 -2.87 -6.13
N LYS A 191 36.35 -2.65 -4.81
CA LYS A 191 35.19 -2.73 -3.92
C LYS A 191 33.93 -3.21 -4.62
N GLY A 192 33.49 -4.42 -4.28
CA GLY A 192 32.13 -4.86 -4.51
C GLY A 192 31.18 -3.76 -4.08
N THR A 193 30.65 -3.02 -5.06
CA THR A 193 29.50 -2.16 -4.89
C THR A 193 28.34 -3.13 -4.75
N GLU A 194 28.22 -3.73 -3.56
CA GLU A 194 26.88 -3.77 -2.99
C GLU A 194 26.36 -2.36 -3.17
N ILE A 195 25.35 -2.19 -4.01
CA ILE A 195 24.58 -0.98 -3.94
C ILE A 195 23.85 -1.07 -2.60
N THR A 196 24.56 -0.71 -1.53
CA THR A 196 24.04 -0.45 -0.20
C THR A 196 23.16 0.77 -0.36
N PHE A 197 21.92 0.52 -0.78
CA PHE A 197 20.89 1.53 -0.76
C PHE A 197 20.39 1.61 0.68
N ASN A 198 20.74 2.70 1.35
CA ASN A 198 20.17 3.09 2.63
C ASN A 198 18.63 3.04 2.51
N THR A 199 18.02 2.10 3.23
CA THR A 199 16.59 2.13 3.55
C THR A 199 16.31 2.95 4.81
N ASP A 200 17.30 3.72 5.30
CA ASP A 200 17.14 4.69 6.37
C ASP A 200 16.39 5.93 5.84
N HIS A 201 15.08 5.90 5.98
CA HIS A 201 14.29 7.09 6.28
C HIS A 201 13.81 7.01 7.71
N SER A 202 14.74 7.26 8.63
CA SER A 202 14.44 7.89 9.90
C SER A 202 14.03 9.35 9.65
N ASN A 203 12.93 9.77 10.26
CA ASN A 203 12.58 11.17 10.45
C ASN A 203 13.81 11.94 10.95
N ASN A 204 14.34 12.85 10.13
CA ASN A 204 15.16 13.95 10.62
C ASN A 204 14.61 15.26 10.04
N LYS A 205 13.65 15.85 10.76
CA LYS A 205 13.30 17.27 10.58
C LYS A 205 14.39 18.09 11.27
N ASN A 206 15.35 18.57 10.49
CA ASN A 206 16.05 19.80 10.86
C ASN A 206 15.05 20.95 10.71
N HIS A 207 14.42 21.34 11.81
CA HIS A 207 13.88 22.69 11.93
C HIS A 207 15.04 23.61 12.30
N SER A 208 15.36 24.52 11.39
CA SER A 208 16.09 25.75 11.69
C SER A 208 15.37 26.48 12.81
N ASN A 209 16.12 26.73 13.88
CA ASN A 209 15.69 27.37 15.10
C ASN A 209 15.79 28.88 14.91
N ASP A 210 14.73 29.52 14.40
CA ASP A 210 14.60 30.98 14.46
C ASP A 210 13.89 31.36 15.75
N ASN A 211 14.72 31.71 16.73
CA ASN A 211 14.35 32.44 17.94
C ASN A 211 13.55 33.70 17.56
N ASN A 212 12.34 33.84 18.10
CA ASN A 212 11.75 35.16 18.28
C ASN A 212 11.21 35.30 19.71
N ASN A 213 11.99 36.01 20.51
CA ASN A 213 11.65 36.56 21.80
C ASN A 213 10.42 37.46 21.68
N ASN A 214 9.38 37.21 22.47
CA ASN A 214 8.54 38.28 22.98
C ASN A 214 7.98 37.90 24.35
N ASN A 215 8.77 38.24 25.36
CA ASN A 215 8.40 38.22 26.75
C ASN A 215 7.79 39.60 27.09
N LYS A 216 6.49 39.66 27.39
CA LYS A 216 5.85 40.82 28.03
C LYS A 216 5.06 40.36 29.24
N ASN A 217 5.65 40.65 30.40
CA ASN A 217 5.08 40.86 31.72
C ASN A 217 3.55 40.91 31.83
N SER A 218 3.00 40.12 32.74
CA SER A 218 2.04 40.64 33.72
C SER A 218 2.13 39.85 35.04
N SER A 219 2.50 40.59 36.06
CA SER A 219 2.63 40.27 37.47
C SER A 219 1.29 40.06 38.21
N LYS A 220 1.40 39.50 39.43
CA LYS A 220 0.42 39.44 40.56
C LYS A 220 -0.54 38.24 40.47
N LYS A 221 -0.78 37.44 41.53
CA LYS A 221 -0.70 37.66 42.97
C LYS A 221 -0.60 36.30 43.68
N SER A 222 0.11 36.30 44.79
CA SER A 222 0.28 35.24 45.77
C SER A 222 -0.91 35.13 46.73
N ASN A 223 -1.16 33.92 47.27
CA ASN A 223 -1.17 33.59 48.71
C ASN A 223 -2.23 32.54 49.11
N HIS A 224 -1.74 31.59 49.92
CA HIS A 224 -2.38 30.87 51.06
C HIS A 224 -3.61 29.97 50.77
N SER A 225 -3.81 28.82 51.41
CA SER A 225 -3.17 28.14 52.55
C SER A 225 -3.74 26.72 52.67
N ASN A 226 -2.88 25.79 53.12
CA ASN A 226 -3.10 24.62 53.98
C ASN A 226 -4.53 24.25 54.45
N ASP A 227 -4.86 22.96 54.39
CA ASP A 227 -5.04 22.02 55.53
C ASP A 227 -5.68 20.70 54.97
N ASN A 228 -5.07 19.50 55.14
CA ASN A 228 -5.21 18.53 56.26
C ASN A 228 -6.69 18.14 56.51
N GLU A 229 -7.20 16.90 56.59
CA GLU A 229 -6.80 15.56 57.08
C GLU A 229 -7.69 14.49 56.38
N HIS A 230 -7.28 13.26 56.07
CA HIS A 230 -7.23 12.02 56.88
C HIS A 230 -8.56 11.39 57.37
N ASN A 231 -8.62 10.05 57.22
CA ASN A 231 -9.54 9.02 57.77
C ASN A 231 -10.97 8.93 57.19
N SER A 232 -11.51 7.80 56.70
CA SER A 232 -11.48 6.34 56.99
C SER A 232 -12.80 5.86 57.61
N ARG A 233 -13.41 4.88 56.93
CA ARG A 233 -14.21 3.74 57.44
C ARG A 233 -15.65 3.94 57.97
N THR A 234 -16.45 2.90 57.62
CA THR A 234 -17.64 2.30 58.29
C THR A 234 -18.96 3.09 58.25
N CYS A 235 -20.18 2.53 58.13
CA CYS A 235 -20.70 1.16 58.26
C CYS A 235 -22.12 1.03 57.64
N ASP A 236 -22.46 -0.18 57.23
CA ASP A 236 -23.74 -0.93 57.33
C ASP A 236 -25.14 -0.28 57.35
N GLY A 237 -26.05 -0.94 56.60
CA GLY A 237 -27.19 -1.63 57.21
C GLY A 237 -28.61 -1.15 56.86
N GLY A 238 -29.43 -2.05 56.29
CA GLY A 238 -30.92 -1.95 56.32
C GLY A 238 -31.64 -2.55 55.10
N LYS A 239 -31.85 -3.88 55.04
CA LYS A 239 -33.12 -4.61 55.30
C LYS A 239 -34.37 -4.25 54.45
N LEU A 240 -34.66 -5.16 53.50
CA LEU A 240 -35.92 -5.88 53.24
C LEU A 240 -37.29 -5.22 53.53
N LYS A 241 -38.15 -5.16 52.51
CA LYS A 241 -39.46 -5.84 52.52
C LYS A 241 -40.11 -5.93 51.13
N VAL A 242 -40.50 -7.15 50.78
CA VAL A 242 -41.34 -7.56 49.65
C VAL A 242 -42.79 -7.66 50.14
N ALA A 243 -43.76 -7.17 49.36
CA ALA A 243 -45.13 -7.72 49.26
C ALA A 243 -45.94 -6.97 48.16
N PRO A 244 -47.00 -7.60 47.60
CA PRO A 244 -47.40 -7.47 46.18
C PRO A 244 -48.83 -6.94 45.99
N THR A 245 -49.46 -7.26 44.83
CA THR A 245 -50.89 -7.13 44.41
C THR A 245 -51.23 -5.92 43.53
N THR A 246 -51.36 -6.09 42.21
CA THR A 246 -52.50 -6.54 41.37
C THR A 246 -53.65 -5.54 41.21
N SER A 247 -53.88 -5.17 39.95
CA SER A 247 -55.17 -4.96 39.23
C SER A 247 -56.27 -4.14 39.91
N THR A 248 -56.80 -3.11 39.23
CA THR A 248 -58.17 -3.09 38.67
C THR A 248 -58.40 -1.83 37.81
N THR A 249 -59.14 -2.06 36.73
CA THR A 249 -59.76 -1.24 35.67
C THR A 249 -60.68 -0.08 36.09
N ALA A 250 -60.73 0.97 35.24
CA ALA A 250 -61.89 1.81 34.83
C ALA A 250 -61.37 2.83 33.77
N ALA A 251 -61.79 2.92 32.50
CA ALA A 251 -63.09 3.07 31.81
C ALA A 251 -63.59 4.54 31.68
N ILE A 252 -64.06 4.87 30.45
CA ILE A 252 -64.90 6.03 29.98
C ILE A 252 -64.11 7.27 29.49
N SER A 253 -64.35 7.98 28.36
CA SER A 253 -65.41 8.07 27.33
C SER A 253 -64.82 8.39 25.92
N GLU A 254 -65.33 7.82 24.82
CA GLU A 254 -66.24 8.40 23.79
C GLU A 254 -66.01 9.87 23.32
N ALA A 255 -65.74 10.04 22.01
CA ALA A 255 -66.45 10.95 21.07
C ALA A 255 -65.97 10.79 19.59
N THR A 256 -66.88 10.26 18.77
CA THR A 256 -67.20 10.46 17.33
C THR A 256 -66.16 10.80 16.21
N PRO A 257 -66.28 10.16 15.02
CA PRO A 257 -65.46 10.42 13.82
C PRO A 257 -66.13 11.36 12.81
N ILE A 258 -65.30 12.05 12.00
CA ILE A 258 -65.70 12.87 10.84
C ILE A 258 -65.51 12.04 9.56
N GLU A 259 -66.60 11.86 8.81
CA GLU A 259 -66.65 11.37 7.42
C GLU A 259 -66.01 12.38 6.45
N LEU A 260 -65.15 11.90 5.55
CA LEU A 260 -64.83 12.56 4.28
C LEU A 260 -64.86 11.52 3.15
N ALA A 261 -65.55 11.90 2.08
CA ALA A 261 -65.98 11.09 0.94
C ALA A 261 -64.83 10.55 0.06
N PRO A 262 -65.02 9.41 -0.64
CA PRO A 262 -64.06 8.92 -1.62
C PRO A 262 -64.31 9.52 -3.01
N ILE A 263 -63.23 9.99 -3.63
CA ILE A 263 -63.20 10.43 -5.02
C ILE A 263 -63.03 9.20 -5.93
N HIS A 264 -63.95 9.04 -6.88
CA HIS A 264 -63.90 8.05 -7.95
C HIS A 264 -62.68 8.26 -8.86
N ALA A 265 -61.88 7.21 -9.05
CA ALA A 265 -60.93 7.10 -10.15
C ALA A 265 -61.32 5.90 -11.04
N THR A 266 -61.47 6.16 -12.32
CA THR A 266 -61.79 5.23 -13.40
C THR A 266 -60.61 4.31 -13.74
N PRO A 267 -60.85 3.04 -14.11
CA PRO A 267 -59.79 2.14 -14.55
C PRO A 267 -59.39 2.41 -16.00
N ILE A 268 -58.08 2.56 -16.22
CA ILE A 268 -57.48 2.55 -17.56
C ILE A 268 -57.09 1.10 -17.87
N ASP A 269 -57.69 0.61 -18.95
CA ASP A 269 -57.42 -0.67 -19.60
C ASP A 269 -56.07 -0.58 -20.34
N VAL A 270 -55.09 -1.41 -19.97
CA VAL A 270 -53.84 -1.56 -20.73
C VAL A 270 -53.71 -3.03 -21.11
N THR A 271 -53.98 -3.27 -22.39
CA THR A 271 -53.81 -4.53 -23.08
C THR A 271 -52.37 -4.99 -23.08
N ALA A 272 -52.18 -6.25 -22.69
CA ALA A 272 -50.93 -6.98 -22.70
C ALA A 272 -50.38 -7.12 -24.13
N THR A 273 -49.14 -6.66 -24.34
CA THR A 273 -48.31 -7.08 -25.47
C THR A 273 -47.25 -8.04 -24.93
N GLN A 274 -47.34 -9.31 -25.34
CA GLN A 274 -46.34 -10.34 -25.05
C GLN A 274 -45.00 -9.96 -25.69
N ALA A 275 -43.98 -9.73 -24.86
CA ALA A 275 -42.58 -9.77 -25.27
C ALA A 275 -41.96 -11.07 -24.77
N GLN A 276 -41.34 -11.81 -25.69
CA GLN A 276 -40.61 -13.05 -25.42
C GLN A 276 -39.44 -12.83 -24.44
N PRO A 277 -39.08 -13.82 -23.62
CA PRO A 277 -37.91 -13.73 -22.76
C PRO A 277 -36.63 -13.81 -23.61
N ALA A 278 -35.78 -12.79 -23.48
CA ALA A 278 -34.43 -12.83 -23.99
C ALA A 278 -33.62 -13.85 -23.18
N ASP A 279 -33.10 -14.83 -23.91
CA ASP A 279 -32.22 -15.89 -23.46
C ASP A 279 -30.87 -15.29 -23.04
N ILE A 280 -30.70 -15.00 -21.74
CA ILE A 280 -29.40 -14.60 -21.18
C ILE A 280 -28.59 -15.87 -20.95
N THR A 281 -27.89 -16.28 -22.01
CA THR A 281 -26.80 -17.25 -21.90
C THR A 281 -25.61 -16.57 -21.24
N HIS A 282 -25.27 -17.01 -20.04
CA HIS A 282 -24.00 -16.66 -19.39
C HIS A 282 -22.84 -17.19 -20.24
N PRO A 283 -21.85 -16.37 -20.63
CA PRO A 283 -20.63 -16.88 -21.22
C PRO A 283 -19.78 -17.49 -20.11
N THR A 284 -19.63 -18.81 -20.11
CA THR A 284 -18.55 -19.52 -19.42
C THR A 284 -17.23 -19.12 -20.09
N THR A 285 -16.60 -18.07 -19.60
CA THR A 285 -15.28 -17.62 -20.07
C THR A 285 -14.18 -18.53 -19.54
N SER A 286 -13.54 -19.22 -20.48
CA SER A 286 -12.24 -19.87 -20.30
C SER A 286 -11.20 -18.80 -19.95
N SER A 287 -10.56 -18.91 -18.78
CA SER A 287 -9.59 -17.93 -18.25
C SER A 287 -8.26 -17.81 -19.03
N ALA A 288 -8.07 -18.58 -20.11
CA ALA A 288 -6.79 -18.64 -20.83
C ALA A 288 -6.59 -17.55 -21.90
N THR A 289 -7.63 -16.82 -22.34
CA THR A 289 -7.48 -15.84 -23.44
C THR A 289 -7.05 -14.44 -22.99
N ALA A 290 -7.30 -14.07 -21.73
CA ALA A 290 -7.04 -12.72 -21.24
C ALA A 290 -5.54 -12.35 -21.15
N GLU A 291 -4.65 -13.32 -20.92
CA GLU A 291 -3.20 -13.07 -20.88
C GLU A 291 -2.62 -12.77 -22.28
N THR A 292 -3.12 -13.45 -23.31
CA THR A 292 -2.72 -13.21 -24.70
C THR A 292 -3.17 -11.84 -25.22
N ASP A 293 -4.34 -11.37 -24.79
CA ASP A 293 -4.86 -10.06 -25.21
C ASP A 293 -4.06 -8.91 -24.60
N LEU A 294 -3.69 -8.99 -23.31
CA LEU A 294 -2.82 -8.00 -22.65
C LEU A 294 -1.42 -7.91 -23.28
N ALA A 295 -0.85 -9.04 -23.69
CA ALA A 295 0.46 -9.08 -24.36
C ALA A 295 0.41 -8.46 -25.77
N ASN A 296 -0.67 -8.70 -26.52
CA ASN A 296 -0.86 -8.15 -27.86
C ASN A 296 -1.18 -6.64 -27.85
N GLU A 297 -1.97 -6.14 -26.89
CA GLU A 297 -2.24 -4.70 -26.77
C GLU A 297 -1.00 -3.89 -26.39
N CYS A 298 -0.09 -4.47 -25.59
CA CYS A 298 1.15 -3.80 -25.18
C CYS A 298 2.12 -3.56 -26.37
N SER A 299 1.94 -4.31 -27.47
CA SER A 299 2.83 -4.33 -28.63
C SER A 299 2.47 -3.35 -29.75
N ARG A 300 1.35 -2.59 -29.64
CA ARG A 300 1.02 -1.56 -30.64
C ARG A 300 2.11 -0.48 -30.70
N PRO A 301 2.70 -0.20 -31.88
CA PRO A 301 3.77 0.79 -32.02
C PRO A 301 3.34 2.17 -31.51
N LEU A 302 4.24 2.84 -30.77
CA LEU A 302 4.13 4.20 -30.23
C LEU A 302 4.05 5.31 -31.32
N GLN A 303 3.25 5.13 -32.37
CA GLN A 303 3.09 6.15 -33.41
C GLN A 303 2.31 7.38 -32.93
N TYR A 304 1.63 7.32 -31.77
CA TYR A 304 0.76 8.39 -31.28
C TYR A 304 1.49 9.55 -30.55
N LEU A 305 2.79 9.45 -30.24
CA LEU A 305 3.45 10.41 -29.32
C LEU A 305 4.78 11.01 -29.81
N GLN A 306 5.19 10.78 -31.06
CA GLN A 306 6.46 11.35 -31.59
C GLN A 306 6.35 12.78 -32.14
N GLY A 307 5.16 13.40 -32.11
CA GLY A 307 5.03 14.85 -32.27
C GLY A 307 5.11 15.53 -30.90
N GLN A 308 5.83 16.64 -30.80
CA GLN A 308 5.72 17.55 -29.65
C GLN A 308 4.31 18.14 -29.63
N SER A 309 3.33 17.34 -29.22
CA SER A 309 1.98 17.81 -28.97
C SER A 309 2.08 18.82 -27.83
N GLU A 310 1.54 20.00 -28.07
CA GLU A 310 1.44 21.02 -27.04
C GLU A 310 0.80 20.42 -25.78
N SER A 311 1.39 20.67 -24.61
CA SER A 311 0.85 20.20 -23.34
C SER A 311 -0.59 20.70 -23.15
N VAL A 312 -1.47 19.88 -22.58
CA VAL A 312 -2.88 20.25 -22.36
C VAL A 312 -2.97 21.49 -21.49
N HIS A 313 -2.09 21.60 -20.49
CA HIS A 313 -1.95 22.79 -19.66
C HIS A 313 -1.65 24.06 -20.48
N ALA A 314 -0.59 24.05 -21.30
CA ALA A 314 -0.22 25.21 -22.12
C ALA A 314 -1.34 25.62 -23.08
N LYS A 315 -2.02 24.64 -23.69
CA LYS A 315 -3.19 24.89 -24.54
C LYS A 315 -4.27 25.65 -23.76
N VAL A 316 -4.66 25.18 -22.58
CA VAL A 316 -5.70 25.84 -21.76
C VAL A 316 -5.29 27.27 -21.38
N VAL A 317 -4.05 27.46 -20.93
CA VAL A 317 -3.55 28.79 -20.55
C VAL A 317 -3.56 29.75 -21.76
N ARG A 318 -3.15 29.28 -22.94
CA ARG A 318 -3.21 30.08 -24.17
C ARG A 318 -4.64 30.40 -24.56
N GLU A 319 -5.54 29.42 -24.58
CA GLU A 319 -6.93 29.62 -25.00
C GLU A 319 -7.70 30.55 -24.07
N ILE A 320 -7.43 30.53 -22.76
CA ILE A 320 -7.96 31.55 -21.83
C ILE A 320 -7.39 32.93 -22.14
N SER A 321 -6.09 33.00 -22.43
CA SER A 321 -5.38 34.26 -22.71
C SER A 321 -5.78 34.90 -24.04
N SER A 322 -6.18 34.09 -25.03
CA SER A 322 -6.58 34.54 -26.37
C SER A 322 -8.03 35.03 -26.45
N GLN A 323 -8.86 34.81 -25.42
CA GLN A 323 -10.25 35.25 -25.43
C GLN A 323 -10.36 36.77 -25.50
N ALA A 324 -11.34 37.25 -26.26
CA ALA A 324 -11.65 38.67 -26.42
C ALA A 324 -12.31 39.31 -25.16
N TRP A 325 -12.33 38.62 -24.03
CA TRP A 325 -12.86 39.12 -22.76
C TRP A 325 -11.98 40.25 -22.18
N PRO A 326 -12.51 41.07 -21.26
CA PRO A 326 -11.67 42.00 -20.50
C PRO A 326 -10.54 41.29 -19.76
N GLU A 327 -9.39 41.95 -19.60
CA GLU A 327 -8.19 41.36 -18.97
C GLU A 327 -8.47 40.82 -17.56
N HIS A 328 -9.24 41.56 -16.76
CA HIS A 328 -9.61 41.14 -15.40
C HIS A 328 -10.47 39.87 -15.38
N VAL A 329 -11.25 39.59 -16.43
CA VAL A 329 -12.02 38.34 -16.56
C VAL A 329 -11.10 37.16 -16.85
N ARG A 330 -10.15 37.34 -17.79
CA ARG A 330 -9.14 36.30 -18.10
C ARG A 330 -8.30 35.97 -16.86
N GLU A 331 -7.84 36.99 -16.16
CA GLU A 331 -7.05 36.82 -14.94
C GLU A 331 -7.86 36.18 -13.81
N PHE A 332 -9.11 36.61 -13.60
CA PHE A 332 -10.02 35.95 -12.66
C PHE A 332 -10.18 34.46 -12.97
N LEU A 333 -10.46 34.10 -14.24
CA LEU A 333 -10.64 32.70 -14.63
C LEU A 333 -9.36 31.88 -14.39
N ARG A 334 -8.20 32.44 -14.73
CA ARG A 334 -6.89 31.83 -14.46
C ARG A 334 -6.70 31.56 -12.96
N LEU A 335 -7.00 32.52 -12.10
CA LEU A 335 -6.86 32.38 -10.64
C LEU A 335 -7.88 31.40 -10.04
N VAL A 336 -9.10 31.31 -10.57
CA VAL A 336 -10.08 30.28 -10.18
C VAL A 336 -9.56 28.89 -10.55
N VAL A 337 -9.06 28.71 -11.78
CA VAL A 337 -8.48 27.43 -12.23
C VAL A 337 -7.29 27.02 -11.35
N VAL A 338 -6.42 27.97 -10.96
CA VAL A 338 -5.28 27.70 -10.06
C VAL A 338 -5.77 27.35 -8.64
N SER A 339 -6.63 28.18 -8.05
CA SER A 339 -7.07 28.05 -6.65
C SER A 339 -7.86 26.78 -6.38
N ARG A 340 -8.73 26.39 -7.31
CA ARG A 340 -9.55 25.17 -7.23
C ARG A 340 -8.82 23.91 -7.69
N GLY A 341 -7.57 24.05 -8.15
CA GLY A 341 -6.69 22.94 -8.49
C GLY A 341 -6.82 22.42 -9.92
N GLY A 342 -7.52 23.12 -10.80
CA GLY A 342 -7.62 22.79 -12.23
C GLY A 342 -6.27 22.89 -12.94
N ASP A 343 -5.47 23.92 -12.64
CA ASP A 343 -4.09 24.05 -13.17
C ASP A 343 -3.24 22.83 -12.84
N LYS A 344 -3.30 22.38 -11.58
CA LYS A 344 -2.62 21.18 -11.12
C LYS A 344 -3.15 19.93 -11.83
N ALA A 345 -4.46 19.79 -11.99
CA ALA A 345 -5.06 18.65 -12.66
C ALA A 345 -4.61 18.53 -14.13
N LEU A 346 -4.54 19.65 -14.85
CA LEU A 346 -4.02 19.71 -16.22
C LEU A 346 -2.54 19.29 -16.27
N ARG A 347 -1.69 19.86 -15.42
CA ARG A 347 -0.27 19.47 -15.35
C ARG A 347 -0.11 18.00 -14.95
N MET A 348 -0.95 17.47 -14.06
CA MET A 348 -0.95 16.03 -13.73
C MET A 348 -1.19 15.17 -14.97
N ARG A 349 -2.05 15.60 -15.90
CA ARG A 349 -2.32 14.89 -17.16
C ARG A 349 -1.08 14.87 -18.06
N ASP A 350 -0.40 16.00 -18.18
CA ASP A 350 0.84 16.11 -18.95
C ASP A 350 1.98 15.27 -18.34
N GLU A 351 2.07 15.22 -17.01
CA GLU A 351 2.99 14.31 -16.32
C GLU A 351 2.65 12.84 -16.51
N LEU A 352 1.36 12.47 -16.52
CA LEU A 352 0.93 11.10 -16.76
C LEU A 352 1.37 10.60 -18.14
N ARG A 353 1.24 11.43 -19.19
CA ARG A 353 1.68 11.07 -20.54
C ARG A 353 3.20 10.82 -20.60
N ARG A 354 4.01 11.70 -20.00
CA ARG A 354 5.46 11.50 -19.87
C ARG A 354 5.81 10.25 -19.04
N ALA A 355 5.05 9.97 -17.99
CA ALA A 355 5.20 8.77 -17.19
C ALA A 355 4.92 7.48 -18.00
N ILE A 356 3.87 7.48 -18.84
CA ILE A 356 3.54 6.38 -19.75
C ILE A 356 4.69 6.14 -20.74
N GLU A 357 5.24 7.19 -21.35
CA GLU A 357 6.40 7.09 -22.25
C GLU A 357 7.64 6.52 -21.54
N ALA A 358 7.93 7.02 -20.35
CA ALA A 358 9.07 6.57 -19.54
C ALA A 358 8.94 5.10 -19.13
N LEU A 359 7.74 4.66 -18.73
CA LEU A 359 7.46 3.26 -18.41
C LEU A 359 7.58 2.37 -19.65
N ALA A 360 7.06 2.80 -20.81
CA ALA A 360 7.19 2.06 -22.06
C ALA A 360 8.66 1.91 -22.49
N ALA A 361 9.47 2.98 -22.38
CA ALA A 361 10.90 2.91 -22.64
C ALA A 361 11.63 1.95 -21.67
N THR A 362 11.26 1.99 -20.39
CA THR A 362 11.83 1.09 -19.36
C THR A 362 11.48 -0.36 -19.63
N LEU A 363 10.24 -0.63 -20.03
CA LEU A 363 9.76 -1.96 -20.37
C LEU A 363 10.49 -2.50 -21.61
N ALA A 364 10.54 -1.73 -22.70
CA ALA A 364 11.24 -2.10 -23.93
C ALA A 364 12.72 -2.38 -23.68
N GLN A 365 13.37 -1.58 -22.83
CA GLN A 365 14.75 -1.84 -22.41
C GLN A 365 14.85 -3.18 -21.68
N ALA A 366 13.98 -3.45 -20.70
CA ALA A 366 14.01 -4.71 -19.94
C ALA A 366 13.77 -5.94 -20.83
N GLU A 367 12.83 -5.88 -21.78
CA GLU A 367 12.55 -6.95 -22.75
C GLU A 367 13.75 -7.24 -23.64
N ALA A 368 14.36 -6.19 -24.20
CA ALA A 368 15.57 -6.35 -25.00
C ALA A 368 16.70 -7.03 -24.22
N ARG A 369 16.82 -6.77 -22.90
CA ARG A 369 17.85 -7.41 -22.06
C ARG A 369 17.53 -8.86 -21.72
N LEU A 370 16.27 -9.20 -21.50
CA LEU A 370 15.86 -10.58 -21.27
C LEU A 370 16.10 -11.42 -22.54
N ALA A 371 15.70 -10.92 -23.71
CA ALA A 371 15.95 -11.59 -24.99
C ALA A 371 17.47 -11.79 -25.27
N GLN A 372 18.30 -10.80 -24.93
CA GLN A 372 19.77 -10.95 -25.01
C GLN A 372 20.32 -11.98 -24.03
N ALA A 373 19.76 -12.08 -22.83
CA ALA A 373 20.18 -13.07 -21.84
C ALA A 373 19.84 -14.50 -22.28
N GLU A 374 18.68 -14.70 -22.92
CA GLU A 374 18.23 -16.00 -23.46
C GLU A 374 19.07 -16.47 -24.65
N THR A 375 19.47 -15.54 -25.53
CA THR A 375 20.31 -15.86 -26.70
C THR A 375 21.79 -16.05 -26.36
N SER A 376 22.27 -15.49 -25.25
CA SER A 376 23.62 -15.74 -24.79
C SER A 376 23.71 -17.16 -24.23
N THR A 377 24.46 -18.04 -24.90
CA THR A 377 24.69 -19.43 -24.46
C THR A 377 25.06 -19.43 -22.98
N CYS A 378 24.32 -20.21 -22.19
CA CYS A 378 24.36 -20.12 -20.73
C CYS A 378 25.81 -20.32 -20.25
N PRO A 379 26.43 -19.31 -19.61
CA PRO A 379 27.78 -19.47 -19.07
C PRO A 379 27.87 -20.61 -18.06
N ARG A 380 26.73 -21.08 -17.52
CA ARG A 380 26.66 -22.28 -16.68
C ARG A 380 26.85 -23.56 -17.49
N GLU A 381 26.31 -23.67 -18.69
CA GLU A 381 26.60 -24.80 -19.58
C GLU A 381 28.04 -24.74 -20.06
N ALA A 382 28.55 -23.55 -20.38
CA ALA A 382 29.97 -23.38 -20.70
C ALA A 382 30.87 -23.68 -19.48
N ALA A 383 30.49 -23.27 -18.26
CA ALA A 383 31.24 -23.56 -17.05
C ALA A 383 31.15 -25.04 -16.65
N LEU A 384 29.99 -25.68 -16.80
CA LEU A 384 29.81 -27.11 -16.60
C LEU A 384 30.55 -27.93 -17.67
N ALA A 385 30.62 -27.44 -18.91
CA ALA A 385 31.45 -28.03 -19.96
C ALA A 385 32.93 -27.91 -19.60
N ILE A 386 33.39 -26.75 -19.12
CA ILE A 386 34.76 -26.57 -18.62
C ILE A 386 35.03 -27.46 -17.39
N GLU A 387 34.04 -27.65 -16.49
CA GLU A 387 34.15 -28.56 -15.35
C GLU A 387 34.27 -30.02 -15.81
N ALA A 388 33.42 -30.44 -16.75
CA ALA A 388 33.45 -31.78 -17.33
C ALA A 388 34.78 -32.05 -18.08
N GLU A 389 35.26 -31.07 -18.85
CA GLU A 389 36.57 -31.14 -19.52
C GLU A 389 37.71 -31.25 -18.50
N ALA A 390 37.68 -30.47 -17.42
CA ALA A 390 38.68 -30.55 -16.36
C ALA A 390 38.65 -31.88 -15.59
N GLU A 391 37.47 -32.45 -15.35
CA GLU A 391 37.33 -33.79 -14.75
C GLU A 391 37.90 -34.88 -15.65
N VAL A 392 37.61 -34.82 -16.95
CA VAL A 392 38.16 -35.75 -17.96
C VAL A 392 39.68 -35.61 -18.04
N GLN A 393 40.22 -34.39 -18.03
CA GLN A 393 41.66 -34.13 -18.03
C GLN A 393 42.34 -34.70 -16.77
N SER A 394 41.73 -34.52 -15.59
CA SER A 394 42.24 -35.07 -14.33
C SER A 394 42.20 -36.60 -14.31
N GLN A 395 41.16 -37.23 -14.86
CA GLN A 395 41.07 -38.69 -14.98
C GLN A 395 42.12 -39.25 -15.95
N ASN A 396 42.35 -38.57 -17.08
CA ASN A 396 43.38 -38.96 -18.04
C ASN A 396 44.80 -38.86 -17.47
N ASN A 397 45.11 -37.80 -16.70
CA ASN A 397 46.42 -37.66 -16.07
C ASN A 397 46.68 -38.73 -15.00
N ASN A 398 45.67 -39.12 -14.23
CA ASN A 398 45.80 -40.20 -13.23
C ASN A 398 45.96 -41.59 -13.89
N ASN A 399 45.33 -41.84 -15.03
CA ASN A 399 45.47 -43.12 -15.74
C ASN A 399 46.85 -43.27 -16.42
N ASN A 400 47.47 -42.16 -16.84
CA ASN A 400 48.76 -42.20 -17.54
C ASN A 400 49.98 -42.37 -16.60
N LEU A 401 49.81 -42.15 -15.29
CA LEU A 401 50.88 -42.37 -14.29
C LEU A 401 51.08 -43.85 -13.90
N SER A 402 50.23 -44.79 -14.34
CA SER A 402 50.31 -46.20 -13.92
C SER A 402 51.11 -47.13 -14.86
N LEU A 403 51.67 -46.62 -15.96
CA LEU A 403 52.29 -47.43 -17.03
C LEU A 403 53.76 -47.11 -17.32
N ILE A 404 54.52 -46.57 -16.36
CA ILE A 404 55.98 -46.43 -16.52
C ILE A 404 56.68 -47.72 -16.02
N PRO A 405 57.30 -48.53 -16.88
CA PRO A 405 58.07 -49.70 -16.46
C PRO A 405 59.36 -49.25 -15.77
N LEU A 406 59.64 -49.83 -14.61
CA LEU A 406 60.91 -49.68 -13.90
C LEU A 406 62.03 -50.36 -14.69
N THR A 407 62.76 -49.63 -15.51
CA THR A 407 64.06 -50.09 -16.03
C THR A 407 65.15 -49.02 -15.94
N GLU A 408 66.19 -49.43 -15.21
CA GLU A 408 67.62 -49.12 -15.30
C GLU A 408 68.19 -47.75 -14.88
N LYS A 409 69.03 -47.88 -13.86
CA LYS A 409 70.04 -46.98 -13.31
C LYS A 409 70.86 -46.24 -14.37
N GLY A 410 70.99 -44.93 -14.18
CA GLY A 410 72.28 -44.25 -14.40
C GLY A 410 72.20 -42.95 -15.21
N ALA A 411 71.89 -41.83 -14.54
CA ALA A 411 72.48 -40.50 -14.74
C ALA A 411 71.67 -39.48 -13.92
N SER A 412 72.36 -38.63 -13.15
CA SER A 412 71.75 -37.57 -12.35
C SER A 412 71.23 -36.43 -13.25
N PRO A 413 69.92 -36.13 -13.28
CA PRO A 413 69.39 -35.01 -14.05
C PRO A 413 69.51 -33.69 -13.25
N PRO A 414 69.47 -32.54 -13.94
CA PRO A 414 69.59 -31.22 -13.32
C PRO A 414 68.39 -30.95 -12.39
N LYS A 415 68.68 -30.41 -11.20
CA LYS A 415 67.70 -29.93 -10.23
C LYS A 415 67.11 -28.59 -10.70
N GLU A 416 66.31 -28.60 -11.74
CA GLU A 416 65.29 -27.56 -11.93
C GLU A 416 63.99 -28.18 -11.45
N SER A 417 63.29 -27.53 -10.53
CA SER A 417 62.12 -28.06 -9.82
C SER A 417 60.84 -27.72 -10.60
N PRO A 418 60.30 -28.61 -11.47
CA PRO A 418 59.04 -28.42 -12.19
C PRO A 418 57.79 -28.33 -11.29
N GLN A 419 57.97 -28.28 -9.97
CA GLN A 419 56.90 -28.24 -8.99
C GLN A 419 56.34 -26.82 -8.80
N GLU A 420 57.16 -25.76 -8.99
CA GLU A 420 56.69 -24.37 -8.79
C GLU A 420 55.79 -23.89 -9.95
N ASP A 421 56.09 -24.27 -11.19
CA ASP A 421 55.28 -23.88 -12.36
C ASP A 421 53.91 -24.57 -12.37
N ALA A 422 53.84 -25.83 -11.91
CA ALA A 422 52.58 -26.58 -11.82
C ALA A 422 51.63 -26.02 -10.76
N GLU A 423 52.15 -25.49 -9.64
CA GLU A 423 51.34 -24.86 -8.59
C GLU A 423 50.80 -23.48 -9.03
N ALA A 424 51.57 -22.71 -9.80
CA ALA A 424 51.13 -21.44 -10.36
C ALA A 424 49.98 -21.60 -11.37
N ASP A 425 50.08 -22.59 -12.27
CA ASP A 425 49.04 -22.89 -13.27
C ASP A 425 47.73 -23.40 -12.62
N ALA A 426 47.84 -24.20 -11.55
CA ALA A 426 46.68 -24.67 -10.79
C ALA A 426 45.96 -23.52 -10.03
N ALA A 427 46.72 -22.56 -9.53
CA ALA A 427 46.18 -21.37 -8.87
C ALA A 427 45.44 -20.45 -9.87
N ASP A 428 46.01 -20.21 -11.06
CA ASP A 428 45.38 -19.40 -12.11
C ASP A 428 44.07 -20.05 -12.61
N GLY A 429 44.07 -21.36 -12.85
CA GLY A 429 42.87 -22.12 -13.22
C GLY A 429 41.75 -22.00 -12.19
N THR A 430 42.09 -22.03 -10.90
CA THR A 430 41.13 -21.86 -9.80
C THR A 430 40.55 -20.44 -9.74
N GLN A 431 41.39 -19.42 -9.91
CA GLN A 431 40.95 -18.03 -9.91
C GLN A 431 40.05 -17.72 -11.12
N ARG A 432 40.43 -18.16 -12.32
CA ARG A 432 39.62 -18.01 -13.53
C ARG A 432 38.24 -18.65 -13.37
N ARG A 433 38.16 -19.85 -12.80
CA ARG A 433 36.88 -20.54 -12.52
C ARG A 433 35.99 -19.74 -11.56
N ARG A 434 36.57 -19.19 -10.49
CA ARG A 434 35.83 -18.32 -9.54
C ARG A 434 35.27 -17.07 -10.22
N LEU A 435 36.03 -16.44 -11.11
CA LEU A 435 35.58 -15.25 -11.85
C LEU A 435 34.43 -15.59 -12.83
N LEU A 436 34.55 -16.70 -13.57
CA LEU A 436 33.49 -17.16 -14.48
C LEU A 436 32.20 -17.49 -13.72
N MET A 437 32.31 -18.19 -12.59
CA MET A 437 31.17 -18.50 -11.73
C MET A 437 30.53 -17.24 -11.14
N ALA A 438 31.34 -16.28 -10.68
CA ALA A 438 30.85 -15.00 -10.18
C ALA A 438 30.11 -14.21 -11.27
N ALA A 439 30.63 -14.18 -12.50
CA ALA A 439 29.97 -13.55 -13.65
C ALA A 439 28.64 -14.24 -14.01
N ALA A 440 28.61 -15.58 -13.99
CA ALA A 440 27.40 -16.36 -14.23
C ALA A 440 26.32 -16.10 -13.16
N MET A 441 26.69 -16.11 -11.87
CA MET A 441 25.78 -15.79 -10.78
C MET A 441 25.25 -14.36 -10.87
N LEU A 442 26.11 -13.39 -11.23
CA LEU A 442 25.71 -12.00 -11.41
C LEU A 442 24.72 -11.85 -12.58
N ARG A 443 24.95 -12.56 -13.69
CA ARG A 443 24.04 -12.60 -14.83
C ARG A 443 22.69 -13.19 -14.42
N GLN A 444 22.67 -14.37 -13.81
CA GLN A 444 21.45 -15.02 -13.31
C GLN A 444 20.66 -14.10 -12.37
N ARG A 445 21.35 -13.44 -11.44
CA ARG A 445 20.74 -12.47 -10.51
C ARG A 445 20.07 -11.31 -11.25
N ARG A 446 20.71 -10.78 -12.30
CA ARG A 446 20.17 -9.67 -13.11
C ARG A 446 18.98 -10.13 -13.95
N THR A 447 19.06 -11.31 -14.58
CA THR A 447 17.95 -11.93 -15.29
C THR A 447 16.75 -12.09 -14.36
N ASN A 448 16.94 -12.70 -13.18
CA ASN A 448 15.87 -12.84 -12.19
C ASN A 448 15.27 -11.50 -11.74
N LEU A 449 16.10 -10.47 -11.49
CA LEU A 449 15.60 -9.14 -11.16
C LEU A 449 14.71 -8.59 -12.29
N LEU A 450 15.16 -8.69 -13.54
CA LEU A 450 14.40 -8.24 -14.71
C LEU A 450 13.10 -9.03 -14.85
N THR A 451 13.15 -10.36 -14.82
CA THR A 451 11.98 -11.25 -14.86
C THR A 451 10.93 -10.82 -13.83
N GLY A 452 11.36 -10.52 -12.60
CA GLY A 452 10.46 -10.03 -11.56
C GLY A 452 9.88 -8.64 -11.81
N CYS A 453 10.60 -7.75 -12.48
CA CYS A 453 10.11 -6.40 -12.81
C CYS A 453 9.05 -6.40 -13.90
N MET A 454 9.08 -7.38 -14.81
CA MET A 454 8.31 -7.37 -16.04
C MET A 454 6.78 -7.30 -15.83
N PRO A 455 6.14 -8.19 -15.05
CA PRO A 455 4.68 -8.15 -14.92
C PRO A 455 4.16 -6.84 -14.32
N PRO A 456 4.70 -6.30 -13.20
CA PRO A 456 4.25 -5.01 -12.67
C PRO A 456 4.48 -3.83 -13.62
N LEU A 457 5.55 -3.83 -14.41
CA LEU A 457 5.81 -2.75 -15.38
C LEU A 457 4.75 -2.75 -16.49
N ARG A 458 4.40 -3.92 -17.03
CA ARG A 458 3.34 -4.07 -18.03
C ARG A 458 1.99 -3.65 -17.46
N GLU A 459 1.64 -4.17 -16.29
CA GLU A 459 0.41 -3.82 -15.60
C GLU A 459 0.33 -2.31 -15.33
N SER A 460 1.43 -1.70 -14.87
CA SER A 460 1.45 -0.25 -14.59
C SER A 460 1.30 0.59 -15.86
N LEU A 461 1.98 0.20 -16.94
CA LEU A 461 1.85 0.87 -18.22
C LEU A 461 0.42 0.77 -18.77
N HIS A 462 -0.18 -0.42 -18.71
CA HIS A 462 -1.56 -0.66 -19.15
C HIS A 462 -2.55 0.21 -18.37
N TRP A 463 -2.51 0.18 -17.03
CA TRP A 463 -3.47 0.93 -16.23
C TRP A 463 -3.26 2.44 -16.26
N MET A 464 -2.03 2.94 -16.40
CA MET A 464 -1.82 4.38 -16.63
C MET A 464 -2.40 4.85 -17.96
N ARG A 465 -2.34 4.02 -19.01
CA ARG A 465 -3.02 4.31 -20.30
C ARG A 465 -4.54 4.27 -20.16
N ALA A 466 -5.08 3.24 -19.50
CA ALA A 466 -6.52 3.12 -19.26
C ALA A 466 -7.08 4.32 -18.46
N ILE A 467 -6.34 4.80 -17.46
CA ILE A 467 -6.72 6.01 -16.70
C ILE A 467 -6.79 7.25 -17.60
N GLU A 468 -5.84 7.42 -18.52
CA GLU A 468 -5.88 8.51 -19.50
C GLU A 468 -7.11 8.37 -20.39
N GLU A 469 -7.32 7.18 -20.95
CA GLU A 469 -8.38 6.90 -21.93
C GLU A 469 -9.78 7.08 -21.33
N VAL A 470 -10.01 6.55 -20.14
CA VAL A 470 -11.30 6.70 -19.42
C VAL A 470 -11.58 8.15 -19.11
N ALA A 471 -10.57 8.91 -18.66
CA ALA A 471 -10.76 10.34 -18.44
C ALA A 471 -11.03 11.08 -19.75
N SER A 472 -10.34 10.73 -20.84
CA SER A 472 -10.54 11.34 -22.16
C SER A 472 -11.91 11.03 -22.78
N SER A 473 -12.49 9.88 -22.46
CA SER A 473 -13.77 9.41 -23.01
C SER A 473 -14.97 9.69 -22.10
N GLY A 474 -14.75 10.21 -20.89
CA GLY A 474 -15.80 10.37 -19.88
C GLY A 474 -16.33 9.02 -19.36
N GLY A 475 -15.50 7.97 -19.38
CA GLY A 475 -15.87 6.63 -18.92
C GLY A 475 -16.10 6.55 -17.41
N SER A 476 -16.60 5.40 -16.94
CA SER A 476 -16.79 5.14 -15.51
C SER A 476 -15.46 5.02 -14.76
N ARG A 477 -15.46 5.30 -13.45
CA ARG A 477 -14.27 5.18 -12.61
C ARG A 477 -13.65 3.79 -12.69
N LEU A 478 -12.32 3.73 -12.76
CA LEU A 478 -11.57 2.48 -12.82
C LEU A 478 -11.19 2.01 -11.42
N PHE A 479 -10.58 2.91 -10.64
CA PHE A 479 -10.06 2.61 -9.31
C PHE A 479 -10.87 3.32 -8.24
N VAL A 480 -11.23 2.57 -7.19
CA VAL A 480 -11.73 3.11 -5.93
C VAL A 480 -10.84 2.58 -4.83
N ALA A 481 -10.23 3.46 -4.04
CA ALA A 481 -9.26 3.06 -3.04
C ALA A 481 -9.39 3.94 -1.81
N GLY A 482 -10.02 3.42 -0.77
CA GLY A 482 -10.07 4.09 0.52
C GLY A 482 -8.67 4.46 1.04
N ASP A 483 -8.53 5.63 1.65
CA ASP A 483 -7.39 6.03 2.49
C ASP A 483 -7.31 5.20 3.79
N GLY A 484 -7.42 3.87 3.70
CA GLY A 484 -7.19 2.91 4.78
C GLY A 484 -5.74 2.86 5.28
N ARG A 485 -5.08 4.02 5.40
CA ARG A 485 -3.77 4.22 6.02
C ARG A 485 -3.89 4.10 7.54
N GLY A 486 -4.05 2.87 8.01
CA GLY A 486 -3.39 2.47 9.24
C GLY A 486 -1.88 2.62 9.07
N VAL A 487 -1.25 3.40 9.95
CA VAL A 487 0.21 3.58 10.02
C VAL A 487 0.96 2.23 9.90
N PRO A 488 2.04 2.13 9.10
CA PRO A 488 2.96 1.02 9.15
C PRO A 488 3.94 1.21 10.31
N ALA A 489 3.71 0.54 11.43
CA ALA A 489 4.77 0.23 12.40
C ALA A 489 4.84 -1.28 12.74
N THR A 490 4.01 -2.11 12.11
CA THR A 490 4.07 -3.57 12.19
C THR A 490 3.98 -4.19 10.79
N ARG A 491 5.10 -4.16 10.04
CA ARG A 491 5.39 -5.04 8.89
C ARG A 491 5.31 -6.53 9.27
N TYR A 492 4.17 -7.20 9.24
CA TYR A 492 4.04 -8.55 8.65
C TYR A 492 2.61 -9.05 8.75
N GLY A 493 2.07 -9.36 7.59
CA GLY A 493 1.36 -10.61 7.42
C GLY A 493 -0.02 -10.47 6.84
N ALA A 494 -0.34 -9.43 6.06
CA ALA A 494 -1.65 -9.34 5.42
C ALA A 494 -1.91 -10.63 4.62
N ARG A 495 -3.04 -11.31 4.88
CA ARG A 495 -3.48 -12.40 3.99
C ARG A 495 -3.56 -11.83 2.57
N PRO A 496 -3.03 -12.52 1.54
CA PRO A 496 -3.16 -12.11 0.15
C PRO A 496 -4.58 -12.13 -0.43
N GLU A 497 -5.60 -12.47 0.37
CA GLU A 497 -6.95 -12.85 -0.14
C GLU A 497 -8.11 -12.04 0.44
N ALA A 498 -7.87 -11.10 1.35
CA ALA A 498 -8.89 -10.13 1.76
C ALA A 498 -8.41 -8.73 1.37
N PRO A 499 -8.84 -8.18 0.22
CA PRO A 499 -8.47 -6.83 -0.13
C PRO A 499 -9.06 -5.87 0.94
N PRO A 500 -8.32 -4.84 1.43
CA PRO A 500 -9.02 -3.62 1.87
C PRO A 500 -9.99 -3.25 0.75
N ALA A 501 -11.19 -2.66 0.98
CA ALA A 501 -12.17 -2.44 -0.11
C ALA A 501 -11.63 -1.44 -1.15
N MET A 502 -10.73 -1.95 -1.97
CA MET A 502 -10.12 -1.42 -3.15
C MET A 502 -10.94 -2.06 -4.24
N CYS A 503 -11.86 -1.31 -4.81
CA CYS A 503 -12.47 -1.74 -6.05
C CYS A 503 -11.40 -1.50 -7.12
N THR A 504 -10.70 -2.57 -7.47
CA THR A 504 -9.82 -2.57 -8.63
C THR A 504 -10.63 -3.00 -9.84
N PRO A 505 -10.37 -2.43 -11.02
CA PRO A 505 -11.08 -2.80 -12.24
C PRO A 505 -10.82 -4.28 -12.60
N SER A 506 -11.74 -4.89 -13.34
CA SER A 506 -11.56 -6.27 -13.82
C SER A 506 -10.27 -6.37 -14.64
N GLY A 507 -9.46 -7.39 -14.37
CA GLY A 507 -8.17 -7.59 -15.04
C GLY A 507 -6.98 -6.93 -14.33
N PHE A 508 -7.20 -6.10 -13.31
CA PHE A 508 -6.11 -5.68 -12.43
C PHE A 508 -5.66 -6.87 -11.58
N GLN A 509 -4.45 -7.38 -11.82
CA GLN A 509 -3.92 -8.54 -11.13
C GLN A 509 -3.37 -8.16 -9.76
N GLY A 510 -2.69 -7.02 -9.62
CA GLY A 510 -2.34 -6.43 -8.33
C GLY A 510 -1.55 -7.34 -7.37
N GLY A 511 -0.85 -8.37 -7.86
CA GLY A 511 -0.26 -9.41 -7.00
C GLY A 511 -0.96 -10.77 -7.01
N ALA A 512 -1.88 -10.99 -7.95
CA ALA A 512 -2.55 -12.26 -8.21
C ALA A 512 -2.09 -12.94 -9.52
N GLY A 513 -1.07 -12.39 -10.20
CA GLY A 513 -0.52 -12.99 -11.41
C GLY A 513 0.20 -14.33 -11.15
N PRO A 514 0.48 -15.12 -12.20
CA PRO A 514 1.12 -16.43 -12.07
C PRO A 514 2.44 -16.40 -11.28
N GLU A 515 3.26 -15.35 -11.46
CA GLU A 515 4.52 -15.19 -10.74
C GLU A 515 4.32 -14.97 -9.24
N ASP A 516 3.31 -14.18 -8.86
CA ASP A 516 2.95 -13.98 -7.45
C ASP A 516 2.44 -15.26 -6.81
N LEU A 517 1.63 -16.03 -7.53
CA LEU A 517 1.18 -17.35 -7.08
C LEU A 517 2.37 -18.31 -6.88
N ARG A 518 3.40 -18.24 -7.74
CA ARG A 518 4.65 -18.97 -7.54
C ARG A 518 5.37 -18.51 -6.28
N PHE A 519 5.49 -17.21 -6.03
CA PHE A 519 6.12 -16.69 -4.81
C PHE A 519 5.39 -17.16 -3.55
N LYS A 520 4.06 -17.07 -3.55
CA LYS A 520 3.20 -17.54 -2.46
C LYS A 520 3.34 -19.05 -2.23
N ARG A 521 3.39 -19.86 -3.30
CA ARG A 521 3.59 -21.32 -3.20
C ARG A 521 4.90 -21.67 -2.51
N VAL A 522 6.00 -21.03 -2.92
CA VAL A 522 7.33 -21.21 -2.35
C VAL A 522 7.36 -20.79 -0.88
N LEU A 523 6.74 -19.65 -0.55
CA LEU A 523 6.57 -19.18 0.82
C LEU A 523 5.78 -20.17 1.70
N LEU A 524 4.68 -20.70 1.18
CA LEU A 524 3.84 -21.67 1.90
C LEU A 524 4.61 -22.97 2.15
N GLN A 525 5.21 -23.54 1.11
CA GLN A 525 5.93 -24.81 1.17
C GLN A 525 7.12 -24.73 2.12
N TYR A 526 8.06 -23.81 1.88
CA TYR A 526 9.28 -23.73 2.69
C TYR A 526 9.06 -23.02 4.02
N GLY A 527 8.04 -22.16 4.14
CA GLY A 527 7.62 -21.59 5.42
C GLY A 527 7.12 -22.65 6.40
N GLN A 528 6.34 -23.63 5.93
CA GLN A 528 5.94 -24.77 6.76
C GLN A 528 7.15 -25.59 7.22
N GLN A 529 8.09 -25.88 6.31
CA GLN A 529 9.33 -26.60 6.65
C GLN A 529 10.18 -25.84 7.67
N MET A 530 10.35 -24.53 7.49
CA MET A 530 11.08 -23.67 8.44
C MET A 530 10.44 -23.72 9.82
N ARG A 531 9.12 -23.56 9.92
CA ARG A 531 8.40 -23.61 11.20
C ARG A 531 8.52 -24.98 11.86
N HIS A 532 8.36 -26.06 11.09
CA HIS A 532 8.54 -27.42 11.60
C HIS A 532 9.97 -27.64 12.13
N SER A 533 10.97 -27.17 11.39
CA SER A 533 12.38 -27.26 11.80
C SER A 533 12.65 -26.46 13.06
N LEU A 534 12.16 -25.22 13.16
CA LEU A 534 12.28 -24.41 14.38
C LEU A 534 11.64 -25.10 15.60
N ALA A 535 10.48 -25.73 15.43
CA ALA A 535 9.78 -26.42 16.52
C ALA A 535 10.47 -27.71 16.96
N THR A 536 11.13 -28.43 16.05
CA THR A 536 11.72 -29.76 16.32
C THR A 536 13.22 -29.72 16.60
N HIS A 537 13.96 -28.89 15.88
CA HIS A 537 15.42 -28.81 15.91
C HIS A 537 15.94 -27.46 16.43
N GLY A 538 15.06 -26.47 16.62
CA GLY A 538 15.46 -25.11 16.98
C GLY A 538 16.08 -24.34 15.81
N TRP A 539 16.92 -23.35 16.13
CA TRP A 539 17.58 -22.51 15.13
C TRP A 539 18.76 -23.26 14.47
N PRO A 540 18.95 -23.16 13.15
CA PRO A 540 20.13 -23.69 12.47
C PRO A 540 21.45 -23.14 13.04
N GLU A 541 22.49 -23.96 13.10
CA GLU A 541 23.80 -23.63 13.71
C GLU A 541 24.43 -22.34 13.14
N HIS A 542 24.34 -22.13 11.82
CA HIS A 542 24.84 -20.94 11.15
C HIS A 542 24.08 -19.65 11.48
N LEU A 543 22.87 -19.78 12.01
CA LEU A 543 22.11 -18.69 12.60
C LEU A 543 22.41 -18.57 14.08
N VAL A 544 22.50 -19.66 14.84
CA VAL A 544 22.80 -19.66 16.28
C VAL A 544 24.07 -18.87 16.59
N SER A 545 25.14 -19.05 15.82
CA SER A 545 26.38 -18.26 15.96
C SER A 545 26.19 -16.73 15.82
N ARG A 546 25.08 -16.29 15.23
CA ARG A 546 24.68 -14.89 15.07
C ARG A 546 23.59 -14.46 16.05
N LEU A 547 22.98 -15.41 16.77
CA LEU A 547 21.97 -15.16 17.78
C LEU A 547 22.65 -14.98 19.13
N GLY A 548 22.45 -13.84 19.78
CA GLY A 548 22.92 -13.64 21.15
C GLY A 548 24.42 -13.33 21.33
N ALA A 549 25.08 -12.71 20.34
CA ALA A 549 26.30 -11.95 20.65
C ALA A 549 25.91 -10.82 21.60
N SER A 550 26.04 -11.07 22.91
CA SER A 550 25.81 -10.08 23.96
C SER A 550 26.70 -8.86 23.69
N GLU A 551 26.15 -7.66 23.90
CA GLU A 551 26.91 -6.40 23.82
C GLU A 551 28.14 -6.40 24.76
N ASP A 552 28.20 -7.32 25.72
CA ASP A 552 29.31 -7.48 26.67
C ASP A 552 30.64 -7.93 26.03
N SER A 553 30.66 -8.32 24.75
CA SER A 553 31.89 -8.71 24.02
C SER A 553 32.58 -7.52 23.35
N SER A 554 32.72 -6.40 24.07
CA SER A 554 33.16 -5.10 23.57
C SER A 554 34.67 -4.97 23.26
N ALA A 555 35.40 -6.07 23.02
CA ALA A 555 36.86 -6.04 23.03
C ALA A 555 37.59 -6.36 21.69
N SER A 556 36.91 -6.75 20.61
CA SER A 556 37.61 -6.94 19.32
C SER A 556 36.93 -6.23 18.16
N ALA A 557 37.29 -4.96 18.01
CA ALA A 557 36.91 -4.08 16.91
C ALA A 557 37.53 -4.56 15.59
N SER A 558 36.74 -5.20 14.73
CA SER A 558 36.99 -5.17 13.29
C SER A 558 35.74 -4.66 12.58
N ALA A 559 35.91 -3.51 11.91
CA ALA A 559 34.94 -2.54 11.38
C ALA A 559 33.98 -3.03 10.27
N SER A 560 33.52 -4.29 10.32
CA SER A 560 32.46 -4.79 9.44
C SER A 560 31.09 -4.36 9.98
N ALA A 561 30.63 -3.17 9.57
CA ALA A 561 29.25 -2.67 9.64
C ALA A 561 28.34 -3.42 10.63
N HIS A 562 28.31 -2.95 11.89
CA HIS A 562 27.43 -3.46 12.94
C HIS A 562 25.97 -3.41 12.49
N ALA A 563 25.47 -4.51 11.94
CA ALA A 563 24.05 -4.69 11.74
C ALA A 563 23.40 -4.58 13.13
N LYS A 564 22.59 -3.54 13.35
CA LYS A 564 21.93 -3.29 14.62
C LYS A 564 21.20 -4.56 15.07
N VAL A 565 21.72 -5.18 16.13
CA VAL A 565 21.07 -6.31 16.79
C VAL A 565 19.79 -5.80 17.42
N LYS A 566 18.68 -6.49 17.17
CA LYS A 566 17.37 -6.24 17.77
C LYS A 566 17.06 -7.34 18.76
N THR A 567 16.74 -6.97 19.99
CA THR A 567 16.35 -7.92 21.02
C THR A 567 14.87 -8.27 20.90
N CYS A 568 14.57 -9.57 20.96
CA CYS A 568 13.19 -10.04 21.07
C CYS A 568 12.68 -9.77 22.49
N ARG A 569 11.56 -9.06 22.63
CA ARG A 569 10.91 -8.76 23.91
C ARG A 569 10.50 -10.02 24.68
N ASP A 570 10.14 -11.08 23.97
CA ASP A 570 9.56 -12.27 24.62
C ASP A 570 10.66 -13.25 25.08
N CYS A 571 11.59 -13.65 24.19
CA CYS A 571 12.69 -14.56 24.56
C CYS A 571 14.03 -13.88 24.93
N GLN A 572 14.11 -12.54 24.88
CA GLN A 572 15.30 -11.73 25.20
C GLN A 572 16.57 -12.02 24.38
N ARG A 573 16.49 -12.88 23.35
CA ARG A 573 17.60 -13.15 22.43
C ARG A 573 17.81 -11.98 21.46
N GLY A 574 19.07 -11.71 21.13
CA GLY A 574 19.46 -10.74 20.10
C GLY A 574 19.43 -11.37 18.70
N PHE A 575 18.79 -10.69 17.76
CA PHE A 575 18.64 -11.11 16.37
C PHE A 575 19.05 -9.99 15.40
N SER A 576 19.34 -10.33 14.15
CA SER A 576 19.34 -9.31 13.10
C SER A 576 17.91 -8.77 12.87
N ALA A 577 17.80 -7.56 12.31
CA ALA A 577 16.52 -6.95 11.98
C ALA A 577 15.64 -7.79 11.02
N LEU A 578 16.22 -8.80 10.35
CA LEU A 578 15.51 -9.74 9.48
C LEU A 578 14.56 -10.66 10.26
N TRP A 579 14.92 -11.03 11.50
CA TRP A 579 14.21 -12.06 12.28
C TRP A 579 13.30 -11.49 13.36
N VAL A 580 13.41 -10.20 13.66
CA VAL A 580 12.60 -9.53 14.69
C VAL A 580 11.65 -8.55 14.03
N HIS A 581 10.37 -8.78 14.29
CA HIS A 581 9.29 -7.93 13.85
C HIS A 581 8.43 -7.42 15.02
N GLY A 582 8.18 -6.11 15.07
CA GLY A 582 7.42 -5.51 16.17
C GLY A 582 8.06 -5.75 17.55
N GLY A 583 9.38 -5.97 17.60
CA GLY A 583 10.10 -6.34 18.81
C GLY A 583 10.00 -7.82 19.20
N VAL A 584 9.43 -8.69 18.36
CA VAL A 584 9.27 -10.13 18.63
C VAL A 584 9.93 -10.95 17.53
N CYS A 585 10.65 -12.01 17.86
CA CYS A 585 11.25 -12.89 16.86
C CYS A 585 10.20 -13.78 16.17
N VAL A 586 10.51 -14.29 14.97
CA VAL A 586 9.62 -15.18 14.22
C VAL A 586 9.11 -16.35 15.06
N GLU A 587 9.96 -16.98 15.87
CA GLU A 587 9.56 -18.10 16.72
C GLU A 587 8.51 -17.70 17.78
N CYS A 588 8.81 -16.68 18.60
CA CYS A 588 7.86 -16.17 19.60
C CYS A 588 6.57 -15.63 18.97
N GLN A 589 6.67 -15.07 17.75
CA GLN A 589 5.51 -14.65 16.99
C GLN A 589 4.59 -15.84 16.67
N GLU A 590 5.13 -16.94 16.13
CA GLU A 590 4.35 -18.13 15.80
C GLU A 590 3.77 -18.79 17.05
N THR A 591 4.55 -18.90 18.14
CA THR A 591 4.05 -19.40 19.43
C THR A 591 2.85 -18.58 19.91
N ALA A 592 2.97 -17.25 19.97
CA ALA A 592 1.87 -16.39 20.39
C ALA A 592 0.63 -16.55 19.49
N ARG A 593 0.80 -16.64 18.16
CA ARG A 593 -0.31 -16.85 17.22
C ARG A 593 -1.00 -18.19 17.43
N SER A 594 -0.24 -19.26 17.64
CA SER A 594 -0.76 -20.60 17.91
C SER A 594 -1.56 -20.67 19.22
N GLU A 595 -1.21 -19.84 20.19
CA GLU A 595 -1.93 -19.68 21.45
C GLU A 595 -3.15 -18.73 21.34
N GLY A 596 -3.46 -18.21 20.15
CA GLY A 596 -4.57 -17.27 19.96
C GLY A 596 -4.30 -15.87 20.50
N ARG A 597 -3.02 -15.47 20.65
CA ARG A 597 -2.61 -14.18 21.20
C ARG A 597 -1.96 -13.30 20.13
N CYS A 598 -2.09 -11.98 20.29
CA CYS A 598 -1.37 -11.03 19.45
C CYS A 598 0.13 -11.05 19.83
N PRO A 599 1.05 -11.25 18.87
CA PRO A 599 2.48 -11.23 19.16
C PRO A 599 3.00 -9.81 19.43
N PHE A 600 2.39 -8.77 18.86
CA PHE A 600 2.97 -7.42 18.87
C PHE A 600 2.48 -6.55 20.02
N GLY A 601 1.18 -6.62 20.32
CA GLY A 601 0.54 -5.78 21.33
C GLY A 601 0.42 -6.47 22.68
N VAL A 602 1.14 -5.97 23.68
CA VAL A 602 1.05 -6.45 25.07
C VAL A 602 -0.34 -6.24 25.69
N ASN A 603 -1.07 -5.23 25.20
CA ASN A 603 -2.42 -4.89 25.67
C ASN A 603 -3.53 -5.41 24.74
N CYS A 604 -3.19 -6.20 23.72
CA CYS A 604 -4.19 -6.76 22.82
C CYS A 604 -4.97 -7.87 23.52
N LYS A 605 -6.30 -7.74 23.54
CA LYS A 605 -7.19 -8.77 24.10
C LYS A 605 -7.39 -9.91 23.10
N ALA A 606 -7.69 -11.11 23.61
CA ALA A 606 -8.00 -12.28 22.77
C ALA A 606 -9.20 -12.04 21.84
N SER A 607 -10.17 -11.21 22.25
CA SER A 607 -11.32 -10.83 21.40
C SER A 607 -10.93 -9.97 20.19
N TRP A 608 -9.73 -9.37 20.18
CA TRP A 608 -9.21 -8.60 19.04
C TRP A 608 -8.45 -9.47 18.05
N PHE A 609 -8.42 -10.78 18.29
CA PHE A 609 -7.68 -11.75 17.52
C PHE A 609 -8.64 -12.62 16.71
N CYS A 610 -8.45 -12.63 15.40
CA CYS A 610 -9.20 -13.47 14.48
C CYS A 610 -8.75 -14.93 14.63
N LYS A 611 -9.69 -15.80 14.98
CA LYS A 611 -9.45 -17.24 15.09
C LYS A 611 -9.28 -17.93 13.73
N HIS A 612 -9.92 -17.43 12.69
CA HIS A 612 -9.86 -18.00 11.33
C HIS A 612 -8.49 -17.80 10.67
N ALA A 613 -7.82 -16.68 10.99
CA ALA A 613 -6.54 -16.34 10.37
C ALA A 613 -5.35 -16.32 11.34
N LEU A 614 -5.59 -16.44 12.65
CA LEU A 614 -4.59 -16.26 13.71
C LEU A 614 -3.88 -14.88 13.62
N ARG A 615 -4.67 -13.82 13.47
CA ARG A 615 -4.19 -12.44 13.30
C ARG A 615 -4.97 -11.42 14.11
N CYS A 616 -4.28 -10.40 14.62
CA CYS A 616 -4.88 -9.31 15.37
C CYS A 616 -5.49 -8.24 14.45
N PHE A 617 -6.76 -7.90 14.61
CA PHE A 617 -7.42 -6.86 13.78
C PHE A 617 -6.68 -5.51 13.80
N ILE A 618 -5.98 -5.17 14.88
CA ILE A 618 -5.22 -3.92 15.03
C ILE A 618 -3.79 -4.07 14.51
N CYS A 619 -2.97 -4.86 15.20
CA CYS A 619 -1.53 -4.91 14.93
C CYS A 619 -1.21 -5.52 13.57
N ASP A 620 -2.06 -6.44 13.10
CA ASP A 620 -1.93 -7.07 11.79
C ASP A 620 -2.75 -6.35 10.71
N ALA A 621 -3.49 -5.29 11.06
CA ALA A 621 -4.42 -4.61 10.15
C ALA A 621 -5.38 -5.59 9.44
N HIS A 622 -5.81 -6.63 10.16
CA HIS A 622 -6.52 -7.74 9.55
C HIS A 622 -8.00 -7.42 9.31
N ALA A 623 -8.53 -7.91 8.19
CA ALA A 623 -9.97 -8.00 7.89
C ALA A 623 -10.31 -9.48 7.66
N CYS A 624 -11.52 -9.90 8.03
CA CYS A 624 -11.97 -11.27 7.93
C CYS A 624 -13.47 -11.31 7.64
N ASP A 625 -13.82 -11.88 6.49
CA ASP A 625 -15.21 -12.01 6.04
C ASP A 625 -16.00 -12.97 6.94
N GLU A 626 -15.38 -14.07 7.38
CA GLU A 626 -15.98 -14.98 8.38
C GLU A 626 -16.29 -14.28 9.70
N CYS A 627 -15.44 -13.31 10.11
CA CYS A 627 -15.73 -12.46 11.26
C CYS A 627 -16.64 -11.28 10.93
N ARG A 628 -16.99 -11.03 9.65
CA ARG A 628 -17.69 -9.81 9.20
C ARG A 628 -17.05 -8.55 9.77
N PHE A 629 -15.72 -8.51 9.71
CA PHE A 629 -14.92 -7.46 10.30
C PHE A 629 -13.94 -6.95 9.25
N SER A 630 -13.96 -5.64 9.02
CA SER A 630 -13.02 -4.98 8.12
C SER A 630 -12.41 -3.75 8.79
N ARG A 631 -11.38 -3.21 8.16
CA ARG A 631 -10.66 -2.01 8.62
C ARG A 631 -10.50 -1.09 7.44
N GLY A 632 -10.86 0.18 7.59
CA GLY A 632 -10.80 1.15 6.51
C GLY A 632 -11.17 2.56 6.96
N ASP A 633 -11.16 3.49 6.04
CA ASP A 633 -11.52 4.90 6.20
C ASP A 633 -12.93 5.19 5.61
N GLY A 634 -13.26 6.47 5.38
CA GLY A 634 -14.59 6.86 4.91
C GLY A 634 -14.95 6.29 3.54
N GLU A 635 -14.00 6.22 2.62
CA GLU A 635 -14.23 5.65 1.28
C GLU A 635 -14.42 4.13 1.34
N HIS A 636 -13.70 3.40 2.21
CA HIS A 636 -14.00 1.98 2.47
C HIS A 636 -15.43 1.77 3.00
N VAL A 637 -15.90 2.67 3.88
CA VAL A 637 -17.29 2.63 4.38
C VAL A 637 -18.29 2.83 3.24
N LEU A 638 -18.08 3.82 2.37
CA LEU A 638 -18.94 4.04 1.19
C LEU A 638 -19.00 2.79 0.29
N ASN A 639 -17.86 2.13 0.05
CA ASN A 639 -17.80 0.89 -0.74
C ASN A 639 -18.57 -0.26 -0.07
N CYS A 640 -18.45 -0.40 1.25
CA CYS A 640 -19.24 -1.38 2.00
C CYS A 640 -20.75 -1.08 1.93
N VAL A 641 -21.16 0.19 2.01
CA VAL A 641 -22.58 0.56 1.87
C VAL A 641 -23.10 0.23 0.46
N ALA A 642 -22.33 0.56 -0.58
CA ALA A 642 -22.71 0.29 -1.96
C ALA A 642 -22.84 -1.22 -2.25
N SER A 643 -21.91 -2.03 -1.75
CA SER A 643 -21.87 -3.48 -1.98
C SER A 643 -22.86 -4.27 -1.12
N GLN A 644 -22.95 -3.95 0.18
CA GLN A 644 -23.76 -4.72 1.13
C GLN A 644 -25.20 -4.20 1.26
N ARG A 645 -25.46 -2.97 0.80
CA ARG A 645 -26.76 -2.29 0.87
C ARG A 645 -27.41 -2.37 2.27
N PRO A 646 -26.69 -2.04 3.36
CA PRO A 646 -27.14 -2.28 4.73
C PRO A 646 -28.38 -1.46 5.07
N THR A 647 -29.47 -2.08 5.52
CA THR A 647 -30.72 -1.38 5.88
C THR A 647 -30.48 -0.28 6.92
N ARG A 648 -29.44 -0.41 7.75
CA ARG A 648 -29.01 0.61 8.71
C ARG A 648 -27.49 0.81 8.75
N ILE A 649 -27.06 2.05 8.95
CA ILE A 649 -25.66 2.45 9.06
C ILE A 649 -25.46 3.15 10.42
N ALA A 650 -24.75 2.50 11.33
CA ALA A 650 -24.41 3.05 12.64
C ALA A 650 -22.96 3.57 12.63
N LEU A 651 -22.78 4.84 12.96
CA LEU A 651 -21.48 5.52 12.94
C LEU A 651 -21.14 6.07 14.32
N ASP A 652 -19.91 5.86 14.79
CA ASP A 652 -19.38 6.67 15.90
C ASP A 652 -19.08 8.11 15.44
N PHE A 653 -19.00 9.02 16.42
CA PHE A 653 -18.71 10.42 16.18
C PHE A 653 -17.22 10.75 16.37
N ASP A 654 -16.66 10.52 17.56
CA ASP A 654 -15.31 10.97 17.89
C ASP A 654 -14.27 10.14 17.15
N ARG A 655 -13.33 10.79 16.47
CA ARG A 655 -12.30 10.17 15.61
C ARG A 655 -12.81 9.32 14.45
N THR A 656 -14.12 9.03 14.38
CA THR A 656 -14.81 8.45 13.22
C THR A 656 -15.32 9.56 12.31
N ILE A 657 -16.49 10.15 12.56
CA ILE A 657 -17.02 11.27 11.73
C ILE A 657 -16.22 12.56 11.94
N ALA A 658 -15.91 12.93 13.20
CA ALA A 658 -15.22 14.18 13.53
C ALA A 658 -13.80 13.95 14.09
N MET A 659 -12.89 14.92 13.91
CA MET A 659 -11.52 14.86 14.48
C MET A 659 -11.49 15.13 15.99
N THR A 660 -12.64 15.19 16.66
CA THR A 660 -12.74 15.44 18.09
C THR A 660 -11.97 14.39 18.89
N ARG A 661 -11.34 14.82 19.98
CA ARG A 661 -10.85 13.87 20.99
C ARG A 661 -12.06 13.28 21.70
N THR A 662 -11.96 12.02 22.13
CA THR A 662 -13.02 11.29 22.82
C THR A 662 -13.66 12.15 23.93
N GLY A 663 -14.97 12.40 23.79
CA GLY A 663 -15.79 13.14 24.75
C GLY A 663 -15.68 14.67 24.71
N ALA A 664 -14.90 15.25 23.78
CA ALA A 664 -14.81 16.71 23.65
C ALA A 664 -15.96 17.26 22.80
N ALA A 665 -16.49 18.43 23.18
CA ALA A 665 -17.45 19.14 22.34
C ALA A 665 -16.80 19.49 20.98
N PRO A 666 -17.52 19.34 19.85
CA PRO A 666 -17.03 19.76 18.55
C PRO A 666 -16.93 21.30 18.47
N GLU A 667 -15.95 21.80 17.71
CA GLU A 667 -15.61 23.23 17.63
C GLU A 667 -15.35 23.60 16.16
N PHE A 668 -16.06 24.61 15.65
CA PHE A 668 -15.91 25.10 14.28
C PHE A 668 -14.52 25.68 14.03
N GLY A 669 -13.98 25.41 12.84
CA GLY A 669 -12.65 25.89 12.42
C GLY A 669 -11.47 25.17 13.07
N LYS A 670 -11.70 24.40 14.15
CA LYS A 670 -10.68 23.58 14.83
C LYS A 670 -10.80 22.10 14.49
N HIS A 671 -12.02 21.57 14.50
CA HIS A 671 -12.28 20.17 14.21
C HIS A 671 -12.80 20.04 12.77
N GLY A 672 -12.18 19.12 12.00
CA GLY A 672 -12.68 18.72 10.69
C GLY A 672 -13.64 17.53 10.77
N VAL A 673 -14.44 17.36 9.73
CA VAL A 673 -15.26 16.17 9.47
C VAL A 673 -14.62 15.30 8.39
N ASP A 674 -14.85 14.00 8.46
CA ASP A 674 -14.55 13.09 7.36
C ASP A 674 -15.58 13.31 6.23
N THR A 675 -15.10 13.68 5.05
CA THR A 675 -15.93 14.15 3.93
C THR A 675 -16.79 13.04 3.32
N GLU A 676 -16.26 11.82 3.31
CA GLU A 676 -16.89 10.63 2.78
C GLU A 676 -18.00 10.16 3.72
N LEU A 677 -17.75 10.10 5.03
CA LEU A 677 -18.78 9.81 6.01
C LEU A 677 -19.86 10.91 6.08
N LEU A 678 -19.49 12.17 5.90
CA LEU A 678 -20.48 13.25 5.81
C LEU A 678 -21.37 13.09 4.57
N SER A 679 -20.78 12.76 3.42
CA SER A 679 -21.52 12.49 2.19
C SER A 679 -22.48 11.30 2.38
N LEU A 680 -22.05 10.27 3.11
CA LEU A 680 -22.88 9.14 3.49
C LEU A 680 -24.09 9.56 4.33
N LEU A 681 -23.90 10.45 5.32
CA LEU A 681 -25.00 11.02 6.09
C LEU A 681 -26.00 11.79 5.22
N CYS A 682 -25.51 12.55 4.22
CA CYS A 682 -26.37 13.32 3.32
C CYS A 682 -27.17 12.41 2.37
N LEU A 683 -26.55 11.36 1.83
CA LEU A 683 -27.18 10.46 0.86
C LEU A 683 -28.09 9.40 1.49
N HIS A 684 -27.80 8.99 2.73
CA HIS A 684 -28.49 7.90 3.41
C HIS A 684 -29.07 8.31 4.76
N GLY A 685 -29.34 9.60 4.98
CA GLY A 685 -29.82 10.18 6.25
C GLY A 685 -30.82 9.32 7.02
N PRO A 686 -31.94 8.85 6.42
CA PRO A 686 -32.94 8.02 7.11
C PRO A 686 -32.43 6.66 7.61
N ARG A 687 -31.36 6.13 7.01
CA ARG A 687 -30.72 4.85 7.37
C ARG A 687 -29.53 5.04 8.31
N CYS A 688 -29.03 6.27 8.42
CA CYS A 688 -27.85 6.62 9.20
C CYS A 688 -28.23 6.94 10.65
N VAL A 689 -27.43 6.45 11.59
CA VAL A 689 -27.57 6.77 13.00
C VAL A 689 -26.20 7.00 13.61
N ILE A 690 -26.08 8.01 14.46
CA ILE A 690 -24.85 8.29 15.20
C ILE A 690 -24.96 7.65 16.58
N VAL A 691 -24.05 6.75 16.89
CA VAL A 691 -23.98 6.04 18.17
C VAL A 691 -22.66 6.38 18.85
N THR A 692 -22.70 7.31 19.80
CA THR A 692 -21.50 7.92 20.38
C THR A 692 -21.50 7.88 21.91
N ARG A 693 -20.30 7.92 22.51
CA ARG A 693 -20.14 8.15 23.95
C ARG A 693 -20.04 9.63 24.31
N ASN A 694 -19.98 10.50 23.32
CA ASN A 694 -19.88 11.94 23.52
C ASN A 694 -21.22 12.50 24.03
N SER A 695 -21.20 13.18 25.17
CA SER A 695 -22.41 13.69 25.83
C SER A 695 -23.01 14.94 25.18
N HIS A 696 -22.28 15.59 24.28
CA HIS A 696 -22.63 16.86 23.65
C HIS A 696 -23.60 16.68 22.46
N ARG A 697 -24.76 16.06 22.72
CA ARG A 697 -25.71 15.65 21.68
C ARG A 697 -26.12 16.80 20.75
N GLU A 698 -26.50 17.93 21.32
CA GLU A 698 -27.03 19.05 20.55
C GLU A 698 -25.91 19.79 19.81
N GLU A 699 -24.72 19.89 20.40
CA GLU A 699 -23.54 20.47 19.76
C GLU A 699 -23.04 19.59 18.60
N ILE A 700 -23.13 18.26 18.72
CA ILE A 700 -22.84 17.34 17.62
C ILE A 700 -23.79 17.55 16.45
N ARG A 701 -25.11 17.64 16.72
CA ARG A 701 -26.10 17.93 15.68
C ARG A 701 -25.84 19.27 15.01
N ALA A 702 -25.65 20.33 15.79
CA ALA A 702 -25.36 21.66 15.26
C ALA A 702 -24.06 21.67 14.43
N PHE A 703 -23.03 20.98 14.90
CA PHE A 703 -21.76 20.83 14.20
C PHE A 703 -21.92 20.14 12.85
N LEU A 704 -22.61 19.00 12.80
CA LEU A 704 -22.83 18.27 11.55
C LEU A 704 -23.75 19.02 10.58
N ALA A 705 -24.82 19.64 11.09
CA ALA A 705 -25.74 20.45 10.28
C ALA A 705 -25.01 21.61 9.58
N ALA A 706 -24.12 22.29 10.29
CA ALA A 706 -23.32 23.37 9.70
C ALA A 706 -22.24 22.90 8.72
N HIS A 707 -21.89 21.61 8.72
CA HIS A 707 -21.08 21.00 7.67
C HIS A 707 -21.94 20.46 6.50
N GLY A 708 -23.27 20.52 6.58
CA GLY A 708 -24.19 20.14 5.51
C GLY A 708 -24.96 18.84 5.73
N SER A 709 -24.84 18.19 6.90
CA SER A 709 -25.61 16.99 7.25
C SER A 709 -27.10 17.33 7.49
N PRO A 710 -28.04 16.38 7.22
CA PRO A 710 -29.45 16.57 7.57
C PRO A 710 -29.65 16.88 9.07
N ALA A 711 -30.54 17.82 9.39
CA ALA A 711 -30.75 18.27 10.77
C ALA A 711 -31.40 17.20 11.68
N ASP A 712 -32.05 16.21 11.06
CA ASP A 712 -32.82 15.15 11.70
C ASP A 712 -32.02 13.84 11.91
N VAL A 713 -30.72 13.82 11.58
CA VAL A 713 -29.88 12.63 11.80
C VAL A 713 -29.96 12.19 13.28
N PRO A 714 -30.42 10.96 13.57
CA PRO A 714 -30.53 10.49 14.94
C PRO A 714 -29.16 10.38 15.61
N VAL A 715 -29.00 11.04 16.77
CA VAL A 715 -27.82 10.92 17.62
C VAL A 715 -28.22 10.24 18.92
N HIS A 716 -27.66 9.06 19.18
CA HIS A 716 -27.80 8.30 20.42
C HIS A 716 -26.51 8.40 21.24
N VAL A 717 -26.66 8.92 22.46
CA VAL A 717 -25.57 9.05 23.42
C VAL A 717 -25.59 7.85 24.36
N VAL A 718 -24.53 7.05 24.34
CA VAL A 718 -24.37 5.84 25.13
C VAL A 718 -23.47 6.12 26.33
N LYS A 719 -24.08 6.24 27.52
CA LYS A 719 -23.35 6.46 28.77
C LYS A 719 -22.63 5.19 29.22
N ARG A 720 -21.44 5.33 29.81
CA ARG A 720 -20.78 4.20 30.47
C ARG A 720 -21.57 3.79 31.74
N PRO A 721 -21.67 2.49 32.06
CA PRO A 721 -20.97 1.35 31.44
C PRO A 721 -21.70 0.69 30.27
N ALA A 722 -22.80 1.25 29.75
CA ALA A 722 -23.59 0.62 28.70
C ALA A 722 -22.79 0.42 27.40
N SER A 723 -23.13 -0.66 26.69
CA SER A 723 -22.55 -1.02 25.39
C SER A 723 -23.28 -0.31 24.25
N LYS A 724 -22.54 0.09 23.21
CA LYS A 724 -23.14 0.58 21.96
C LYS A 724 -23.94 -0.51 21.23
N ALA A 725 -23.65 -1.78 21.52
CA ALA A 725 -24.28 -2.92 20.87
C ALA A 725 -25.81 -2.88 20.91
N GLU A 726 -26.37 -2.50 22.05
CA GLU A 726 -27.83 -2.38 22.23
C GLU A 726 -28.45 -1.40 21.22
N HIS A 727 -27.82 -0.24 21.01
CA HIS A 727 -28.33 0.77 20.08
C HIS A 727 -28.09 0.42 18.61
N VAL A 728 -27.00 -0.29 18.31
CA VAL A 728 -26.70 -0.78 16.95
C VAL A 728 -27.69 -1.86 16.54
N LEU A 729 -28.05 -2.75 17.46
CA LEU A 729 -29.01 -3.85 17.24
C LEU A 729 -30.47 -3.43 17.45
N ALA A 730 -30.73 -2.29 18.09
CA ALA A 730 -32.09 -1.83 18.40
C ALA A 730 -32.94 -1.66 17.14
N GLY A 731 -34.10 -2.29 17.09
CA GLY A 731 -35.02 -2.17 15.95
C GLY A 731 -34.67 -3.08 14.77
N LEU A 732 -33.73 -4.01 14.94
CA LEU A 732 -33.63 -5.14 14.02
C LEU A 732 -34.72 -6.17 14.33
N SER A 733 -35.57 -6.47 13.35
CA SER A 733 -36.57 -7.53 13.44
C SER A 733 -35.90 -8.88 13.65
N THR A 734 -36.46 -9.72 14.51
CA THR A 734 -36.00 -11.11 14.67
C THR A 734 -36.53 -12.03 13.57
N GLU A 735 -37.50 -11.56 12.77
CA GLU A 735 -38.30 -12.41 11.86
C GLU A 735 -37.85 -12.31 10.40
N ASP A 736 -37.31 -11.17 9.97
CA ASP A 736 -36.90 -10.93 8.58
C ASP A 736 -35.36 -10.91 8.47
N GLY A 737 -34.77 -12.04 8.05
CA GLY A 737 -33.32 -12.22 7.89
C GLY A 737 -32.64 -11.34 6.82
N GLU A 738 -33.35 -10.38 6.23
CA GLU A 738 -32.83 -9.47 5.20
C GLU A 738 -32.16 -8.21 5.77
N GLU A 739 -32.42 -7.87 7.04
CA GLU A 739 -31.84 -6.68 7.63
C GLU A 739 -30.34 -6.83 7.82
N ARG A 740 -29.59 -5.80 7.41
CA ARG A 740 -28.13 -5.76 7.49
C ARG A 740 -27.70 -4.45 8.09
N VAL A 741 -26.79 -4.52 9.06
CA VAL A 741 -26.26 -3.33 9.73
C VAL A 741 -24.79 -3.19 9.41
N LEU A 742 -24.40 -1.96 9.05
CA LEU A 742 -23.01 -1.56 9.00
C LEU A 742 -22.68 -0.75 10.24
N PHE A 743 -21.79 -1.25 11.10
CA PHE A 743 -21.33 -0.52 12.29
C PHE A 743 -19.87 -0.06 12.12
N VAL A 744 -19.64 1.24 12.27
CA VAL A 744 -18.36 1.90 12.03
C VAL A 744 -17.90 2.64 13.29
N ASP A 745 -16.74 2.28 13.82
CA ASP A 745 -16.22 2.83 15.08
C ASP A 745 -14.68 2.86 15.04
N ASP A 746 -14.03 3.85 15.67
CA ASP A 746 -12.56 3.90 15.76
C ASP A 746 -12.01 2.98 16.88
N SER A 747 -12.89 2.53 17.77
CA SER A 747 -12.57 1.68 18.91
C SER A 747 -12.86 0.21 18.63
N ILE A 748 -11.78 -0.58 18.54
CA ILE A 748 -11.87 -2.05 18.46
C ILE A 748 -12.74 -2.64 19.57
N ALA A 749 -12.76 -2.03 20.76
CA ALA A 749 -13.45 -2.58 21.92
C ALA A 749 -14.97 -2.52 21.75
N GLU A 750 -15.49 -1.51 21.05
CA GLU A 750 -16.92 -1.43 20.71
C GLU A 750 -17.26 -2.43 19.61
N LEU A 751 -16.38 -2.59 18.61
CA LEU A 751 -16.63 -3.49 17.49
C LEU A 751 -16.56 -4.97 17.86
N VAL A 752 -15.70 -5.36 18.81
CA VAL A 752 -15.58 -6.75 19.26
C VAL A 752 -16.50 -7.09 20.43
N ASP A 753 -17.51 -6.25 20.69
CA ASP A 753 -18.56 -6.57 21.64
C ASP A 753 -19.17 -7.95 21.31
N PRO A 754 -19.32 -8.88 22.27
CA PRO A 754 -19.81 -10.22 22.01
C PRO A 754 -21.18 -10.26 21.32
N ALA A 755 -22.09 -9.32 21.62
CA ALA A 755 -23.41 -9.28 20.99
C ALA A 755 -23.30 -8.91 19.51
N LEU A 756 -22.45 -7.93 19.16
CA LEU A 756 -22.19 -7.56 17.77
C LEU A 756 -21.40 -8.62 17.01
N ALA A 757 -20.47 -9.30 17.68
CA ALA A 757 -19.67 -10.35 17.06
C ALA A 757 -20.47 -11.62 16.75
N ALA A 758 -21.49 -11.91 17.57
CA ALA A 758 -22.36 -13.07 17.40
C ALA A 758 -23.44 -12.85 16.33
N ASP A 759 -23.91 -11.62 16.11
CA ASP A 759 -24.97 -11.34 15.14
C ASP A 759 -24.44 -11.39 13.69
N GLU A 760 -25.04 -12.24 12.86
CA GLU A 760 -24.64 -12.46 11.46
C GLU A 760 -25.00 -11.30 10.53
N ARG A 761 -25.93 -10.45 10.95
CA ARG A 761 -26.42 -9.31 10.17
C ARG A 761 -25.53 -8.08 10.29
N VAL A 762 -24.61 -8.07 11.25
CA VAL A 762 -23.75 -6.91 11.52
C VAL A 762 -22.39 -7.09 10.84
N HIS A 763 -22.09 -6.21 9.89
CA HIS A 763 -20.74 -5.99 9.38
C HIS A 763 -20.07 -4.84 10.13
N ARG A 764 -18.84 -5.06 10.57
CA ARG A 764 -18.14 -4.17 11.51
C ARG A 764 -16.91 -3.57 10.84
N ILE A 765 -16.73 -2.28 10.97
CA ILE A 765 -15.61 -1.53 10.38
C ILE A 765 -14.84 -0.82 11.47
N LEU A 766 -13.58 -1.22 11.66
CA LEU A 766 -12.61 -0.43 12.40
C LEU A 766 -12.19 0.77 11.56
N PHE A 767 -12.77 1.91 11.88
CA PHE A 767 -12.50 3.15 11.20
C PHE A 767 -11.10 3.63 11.52
N VAL A 768 -10.33 3.92 10.48
CA VAL A 768 -9.01 4.50 10.61
C VAL A 768 -8.92 5.69 9.67
N ARG A 769 -8.82 6.88 10.25
CA ARG A 769 -8.55 8.09 9.47
C ARG A 769 -7.25 7.91 8.71
N GLY A 770 -7.35 8.00 7.38
CA GLY A 770 -6.19 8.23 6.56
C GLY A 770 -5.48 9.49 7.04
N LEU A 771 -4.26 9.35 7.58
CA LEU A 771 -3.37 10.49 7.71
C LEU A 771 -3.05 10.94 6.27
N LEU A 772 -3.80 11.95 5.79
CA LEU A 772 -3.59 12.56 4.48
C LEU A 772 -2.15 13.02 4.31
#